data_AF-A0A7R9HA29-F1
#
_entry.id   AF-A0A7R9HA29-F1
#
_cell.length_a   1.000
_cell.length_b   1.000
_cell.length_c   1.000
_cell.angle_alpha   90.00
_cell.angle_beta   90.00
_cell.angle_gamma   90.00
#
_symmetry.space_group_name_H-M   'P 1'
#
loop_
_entity.id
_entity.type
_entity.pdbx_description
1 polymer ?
#
loop_
_entity_poly.entity_id
_entity_poly.type
_entity_poly.pdbx_seq_one_letter_code
_entity_poly.pdbx_strand_id
1 'polypeptide(L)'
;MTIATRGQGVMVDPPDAQATSQPPLNMLANAGGMSMEPAEATTEQHLPANEPVGEESGTEPSFPHNKLAMLEEKISSPRWVVPVLPEQELEVLLQASIELCRKGLDVHSEACQRFFREGLTVSFTKILTDDAVNSWKYNIHHCIYQNCERLVELCVVKLSQDWFPLLDLLAMVFNPNNKFHTFNSSRPSETVPPTSNIPDEDVYARPPADSRTPRGWLVDLVNKFGALGGFQILLERFQGGKNLTVTVIHSLIRPFGLCYELLTVHTIVKYLMPIVEMVPVVLDNLTDDELKKEAKNESKNDAISAIIKAAKCLVSRVPNQEEMVKNLEIFRLKMILRLLQISSFNGKMNALNEVNKVIASVTYYPHRHTGLEEEEWLTAERMAKWIKENRVLQIVLRDSLHQPQYVEKLEKILRFIIKERSLTLEDLDNVWAAQAGKHEAIVKNVHDLLAKLAWDFSPEQLDHLFECFQASWTNANKKQREKLLELIRRLAEDDKDGVMAHKVLTLFWNLAHSDDVPTEIMDQALTAHVKILDYSCSQERDAQKTVWLDNCVEELKTGDQWALPALKQIREICSLYEPSPNMNHSQRTHHIYYRQVELTQYQDGQLWLCADQAKQIWHCLAEEAVFPPDREACFKWFSKLMGEEPDLDPAINKDFFENNILQLDPTLLTESGMKCFERFFKAVNTKEGKLKSKRRTFLMDDVDLIGTEYLWRVITNSGDEIAGRAIELLKEVNTNLGPRLQASLLEFHDSFVSECLDRLRAHYDTVSVLNQATEKEEDCVLATRLQAEAVRMCRVMKVLQEYIGECDGDFTVERKILPLHRACRGKHLTLLVRFSNPGRTVDDLDMFTHSNDTLASLRRQVLRRIKATGANVKLDLLINGELLFPAEDRKLLSQIPLRDKMLLTAKLSQVNANMPSSPDSSSDSSTSSPQHLYDGPNLEAENCLPGVVST
;
A
#
# COMPACT_ATOMS: atom_id res chain seq x y z
N MET A 1 -8.16 18.86 15.46
CA MET A 1 -7.68 17.85 16.43
C MET A 1 -7.37 16.62 15.60
N THR A 2 -6.11 16.47 15.19
CA THR A 2 -5.71 15.61 14.07
C THR A 2 -4.69 14.61 14.60
N ILE A 3 -5.07 13.33 14.55
CA ILE A 3 -4.31 12.19 15.07
C ILE A 3 -3.26 11.78 14.04
N ALA A 4 -2.02 11.60 14.51
CA ALA A 4 -0.86 11.19 13.75
C ALA A 4 -0.82 9.65 13.55
N THR A 5 -0.53 9.20 12.33
CA THR A 5 -0.21 7.81 12.01
C THR A 5 1.31 7.65 11.84
N ARG A 6 1.91 6.82 12.71
CA ARG A 6 3.29 6.32 12.63
C ARG A 6 3.35 5.14 11.65
N GLY A 7 4.20 5.22 10.63
CA GLY A 7 4.64 4.06 9.85
C GLY A 7 6.05 3.64 10.28
N GLN A 8 6.20 2.39 10.72
CA GLN A 8 7.48 1.71 10.91
C GLN A 8 7.93 1.12 9.57
N GLY A 9 9.14 1.48 9.12
CA GLY A 9 9.83 0.83 7.99
C GLY A 9 11.05 0.08 8.50
N VAL A 10 11.13 -1.20 8.14
CA VAL A 10 12.18 -2.17 8.47
C VAL A 10 13.48 -1.81 7.72
N MET A 11 14.61 -1.80 8.42
CA MET A 11 15.95 -1.60 7.84
C MET A 11 16.48 -2.90 7.24
N VAL A 12 16.96 -2.82 6.00
CA VAL A 12 17.83 -3.82 5.35
C VAL A 12 19.05 -3.06 4.83
N ASP A 13 20.23 -3.36 5.39
CA ASP A 13 21.52 -2.78 4.98
C ASP A 13 22.03 -3.38 3.67
N PRO A 14 22.70 -2.57 2.82
CA PRO A 14 23.73 -3.04 1.90
C PRO A 14 25.12 -2.43 2.23
N PRO A 15 26.22 -3.05 1.76
CA PRO A 15 27.55 -2.89 2.34
C PRO A 15 28.35 -1.69 1.81
N ASP A 16 29.32 -1.29 2.65
CA ASP A 16 30.27 -0.18 2.52
C ASP A 16 31.14 -0.16 1.25
N ALA A 17 31.26 1.03 0.64
CA ALA A 17 32.49 1.46 -0.03
C ALA A 17 32.66 3.00 0.10
N GLN A 18 33.83 3.40 0.59
CA GLN A 18 34.23 4.73 1.04
C GLN A 18 34.27 5.80 -0.06
N ALA A 19 33.80 7.02 0.26
CA ALA A 19 34.43 8.28 -0.19
C ALA A 19 33.88 9.49 0.59
N THR A 20 34.77 10.19 1.29
CA THR A 20 34.55 11.45 2.00
C THR A 20 34.27 12.61 1.03
N SER A 21 33.23 13.43 1.29
CA SER A 21 33.06 14.73 0.63
C SER A 21 32.50 15.81 1.57
N GLN A 22 33.29 16.87 1.73
CA GLN A 22 32.89 18.19 2.25
C GLN A 22 32.49 19.10 1.05
N PRO A 23 31.66 20.14 1.25
CA PRO A 23 31.20 21.01 0.17
C PRO A 23 32.23 22.13 -0.09
N PRO A 24 32.51 22.51 -1.36
CA PRO A 24 33.36 23.66 -1.65
C PRO A 24 32.55 24.94 -1.94
N LEU A 25 33.09 26.03 -1.38
CA LEU A 25 32.80 27.43 -1.65
C LEU A 25 33.30 27.83 -3.04
N ASN A 26 32.49 28.55 -3.83
CA ASN A 26 32.89 29.12 -5.11
C ASN A 26 33.54 30.51 -4.94
N MET A 27 34.78 30.62 -5.40
CA MET A 27 35.53 31.86 -5.62
C MET A 27 35.52 32.21 -7.12
N LEU A 28 35.43 33.51 -7.38
CA LEU A 28 35.48 34.18 -8.68
C LEU A 28 36.80 33.94 -9.45
N ALA A 29 36.70 33.76 -10.78
CA ALA A 29 37.76 34.12 -11.72
C ALA A 29 37.20 34.44 -13.12
N ASN A 30 37.68 35.58 -13.65
CA ASN A 30 37.44 36.16 -14.97
C ASN A 30 37.89 35.27 -16.15
N ALA A 31 37.16 35.35 -17.27
CA ALA A 31 37.72 35.33 -18.63
C ALA A 31 36.80 36.13 -19.58
N GLY A 32 37.40 36.95 -20.45
CA GLY A 32 36.75 38.09 -21.10
C GLY A 32 36.11 37.87 -22.48
N GLY A 33 35.16 38.77 -22.77
CA GLY A 33 35.00 39.58 -23.98
C GLY A 33 34.99 38.96 -25.37
N MET A 34 33.84 39.05 -26.06
CA MET A 34 33.72 39.64 -27.40
C MET A 34 32.35 40.34 -27.53
N SER A 35 32.37 41.58 -27.99
CA SER A 35 31.26 42.52 -28.15
C SER A 35 30.36 42.19 -29.35
N MET A 36 29.06 42.39 -29.21
CA MET A 36 28.17 42.79 -30.30
C MET A 36 27.11 43.77 -29.76
N GLU A 37 26.99 44.88 -30.48
CA GLU A 37 26.14 46.06 -30.22
C GLU A 37 24.63 45.75 -30.36
N PRO A 38 23.74 46.59 -29.79
CA PRO A 38 22.41 46.79 -30.33
C PRO A 38 22.31 48.10 -31.12
N ALA A 39 21.71 47.95 -32.30
CA ALA A 39 21.50 48.93 -33.35
C ALA A 39 20.52 50.06 -33.00
N GLU A 40 20.73 51.15 -33.73
CA GLU A 40 20.01 52.42 -33.79
C GLU A 40 18.51 52.28 -34.10
N ALA A 41 17.72 53.22 -33.56
CA ALA A 41 16.46 53.63 -34.14
C ALA A 41 16.45 55.16 -34.30
N THR A 42 16.36 55.58 -35.57
CA THR A 42 16.36 56.94 -36.07
C THR A 42 14.98 57.61 -36.01
N THR A 43 15.02 58.92 -35.71
CA THR A 43 14.19 60.03 -36.23
C THR A 43 12.66 59.99 -36.11
N GLU A 44 12.11 60.92 -35.32
CA GLU A 44 11.04 61.81 -35.77
C GLU A 44 11.22 63.25 -35.23
N GLN A 45 10.85 64.20 -36.08
CA GLN A 45 11.11 65.64 -36.01
C GLN A 45 9.96 66.41 -35.33
N HIS A 46 10.35 67.44 -34.56
CA HIS A 46 9.76 68.78 -34.35
C HIS A 46 8.26 68.98 -34.08
N LEU A 47 7.96 69.61 -32.92
CA LEU A 47 7.34 70.95 -32.76
C LEU A 47 7.36 71.37 -31.25
N PRO A 48 7.19 72.66 -30.88
CA PRO A 48 8.33 73.49 -30.45
C PRO A 48 8.36 73.87 -28.95
N ALA A 49 9.60 74.15 -28.51
CA ALA A 49 10.04 75.14 -27.52
C ALA A 49 9.12 75.46 -26.32
N ASN A 50 9.56 75.01 -25.15
CA ASN A 50 9.59 75.87 -23.97
C ASN A 50 10.95 75.75 -23.27
N GLU A 51 11.34 76.85 -22.65
CA GLU A 51 12.67 77.33 -22.25
C GLU A 51 13.62 76.37 -21.50
N PRO A 52 14.95 76.65 -21.55
CA PRO A 52 15.98 75.76 -21.02
C PRO A 52 16.05 75.89 -19.50
N VAL A 53 15.98 74.77 -18.79
CA VAL A 53 16.40 74.70 -17.39
C VAL A 53 17.71 73.90 -17.33
N GLY A 54 18.79 74.67 -17.18
CA GLY A 54 20.00 74.34 -16.44
C GLY A 54 20.61 72.94 -16.61
N GLU A 55 21.70 72.90 -17.36
CA GLU A 55 22.85 72.09 -16.95
C GLU A 55 23.27 72.52 -15.54
N GLU A 56 22.83 71.80 -14.51
CA GLU A 56 23.40 71.90 -13.17
C GLU A 56 23.72 70.51 -12.62
N SER A 57 25.02 70.21 -12.57
CA SER A 57 25.70 69.25 -11.69
C SER A 57 25.26 67.78 -11.75
N GLY A 58 26.23 66.88 -12.00
CA GLY A 58 26.10 65.43 -11.81
C GLY A 58 25.97 64.99 -10.34
N THR A 59 25.13 65.66 -9.56
CA THR A 59 24.76 65.29 -8.19
C THR A 59 23.50 64.43 -8.22
N GLU A 60 23.59 63.24 -7.63
CA GLU A 60 22.49 62.30 -7.48
C GLU A 60 21.29 62.97 -6.75
N PRO A 61 20.04 62.78 -7.22
CA PRO A 61 18.86 63.30 -6.53
C PRO A 61 18.78 62.77 -5.09
N SER A 62 18.50 63.66 -4.14
CA SER A 62 18.41 63.31 -2.71
C SER A 62 17.35 62.25 -2.45
N PHE A 63 17.75 61.12 -1.85
CA PHE A 63 16.87 60.03 -1.43
C PHE A 63 17.15 59.60 0.03
N PRO A 64 16.16 59.13 0.81
CA PRO A 64 16.33 58.76 2.23
C PRO A 64 17.12 57.46 2.48
N HIS A 65 18.44 57.46 2.23
CA HIS A 65 19.32 56.28 2.32
C HIS A 65 19.24 55.52 3.65
N ASN A 66 19.24 56.23 4.79
CA ASN A 66 19.14 55.60 6.11
C ASN A 66 17.83 54.84 6.29
N LYS A 67 16.71 55.40 5.79
CA LYS A 67 15.40 54.74 5.85
C LYS A 67 15.35 53.53 4.93
N LEU A 68 16.00 53.58 3.76
CA LEU A 68 16.11 52.45 2.85
C LEU A 68 16.86 51.28 3.50
N ALA A 69 18.03 51.53 4.10
CA ALA A 69 18.80 50.50 4.79
C ALA A 69 18.02 49.87 5.96
N MET A 70 17.32 50.68 6.76
CA MET A 70 16.47 50.19 7.85
C MET A 70 15.29 49.36 7.36
N LEU A 71 14.70 49.72 6.20
CA LEU A 71 13.62 48.91 5.60
C LEU A 71 14.16 47.54 5.18
N GLU A 72 15.29 47.50 4.47
CA GLU A 72 15.94 46.27 4.00
C GLU A 72 16.28 45.32 5.17
N GLU A 73 16.78 45.86 6.29
CA GLU A 73 17.01 45.09 7.52
C GLU A 73 15.70 44.50 8.08
N LYS A 74 14.63 45.30 8.18
CA LYS A 74 13.35 44.86 8.74
C LYS A 74 12.66 43.82 7.86
N ILE A 75 12.69 43.97 6.54
CA ILE A 75 12.05 43.02 5.61
C ILE A 75 12.88 41.75 5.43
N SER A 76 14.20 41.79 5.66
CA SER A 76 15.05 40.59 5.59
C SER A 76 15.04 39.76 6.87
N SER A 77 14.60 40.34 8.00
CA SER A 77 14.55 39.67 9.31
C SER A 77 13.58 38.46 9.36
N PRO A 78 13.98 37.34 10.00
CA PRO A 78 13.09 36.20 10.26
C PRO A 78 12.01 36.48 11.31
N ARG A 79 12.22 37.47 12.19
CA ARG A 79 11.16 38.07 13.04
C ARG A 79 10.85 39.45 12.49
N TRP A 80 10.18 39.48 11.35
CA TRP A 80 9.94 40.72 10.63
C TRP A 80 9.00 41.64 11.42
N VAL A 81 9.27 42.95 11.36
CA VAL A 81 8.45 44.00 11.96
C VAL A 81 7.83 44.79 10.82
N VAL A 82 6.51 44.97 10.86
CA VAL A 82 5.76 45.67 9.81
C VAL A 82 6.13 47.16 9.77
N PRO A 83 6.83 47.65 8.74
CA PRO A 83 7.44 48.99 8.72
C PRO A 83 6.47 50.06 8.20
N VAL A 84 5.23 50.06 8.71
CA VAL A 84 4.10 50.81 8.13
C VAL A 84 3.65 52.01 8.96
N LEU A 85 4.17 52.17 10.18
CA LEU A 85 3.72 53.25 11.06
C LEU A 85 4.09 54.63 10.50
N PRO A 86 3.40 55.71 10.92
CA PRO A 86 3.66 57.05 10.42
C PRO A 86 5.12 57.47 10.56
N GLU A 87 5.66 58.15 9.55
CA GLU A 87 7.05 58.64 9.46
C GLU A 87 8.14 57.54 9.48
N GLN A 88 7.74 56.27 9.38
CA GLN A 88 8.66 55.15 9.26
C GLN A 88 9.09 54.92 7.81
N GLU A 89 9.85 53.85 7.59
CA GLU A 89 10.64 53.67 6.39
C GLU A 89 9.77 53.59 5.13
N LEU A 90 8.73 52.75 5.13
CA LEU A 90 7.93 52.52 3.92
C LEU A 90 7.20 53.79 3.44
N GLU A 91 6.58 54.55 4.35
CA GLU A 91 5.87 55.78 4.00
C GLU A 91 6.82 56.83 3.43
N VAL A 92 7.96 57.07 4.11
CA VAL A 92 8.95 58.08 3.72
C VAL A 92 9.57 57.74 2.35
N LEU A 93 9.87 56.45 2.11
CA LEU A 93 10.45 56.00 0.84
C LEU A 93 9.44 56.06 -0.30
N LEU A 94 8.17 55.72 -0.07
CA LEU A 94 7.10 55.88 -1.06
C LEU A 94 6.92 57.36 -1.44
N GLN A 95 6.86 58.26 -0.46
CA GLN A 95 6.68 59.69 -0.69
C GLN A 95 7.85 60.28 -1.51
N ALA A 96 9.09 59.98 -1.11
CA ALA A 96 10.28 60.40 -1.85
C ALA A 96 10.28 59.85 -3.29
N SER A 97 9.87 58.59 -3.47
CA SER A 97 9.79 57.96 -4.79
C SER A 97 8.75 58.63 -5.69
N ILE A 98 7.56 58.94 -5.16
CA ILE A 98 6.50 59.64 -5.92
C ILE A 98 6.99 61.01 -6.39
N GLU A 99 7.67 61.76 -5.51
CA GLU A 99 8.22 63.08 -5.84
C GLU A 99 9.29 63.02 -6.93
N LEU A 100 10.20 62.05 -6.86
CA LEU A 100 11.21 61.84 -7.89
C LEU A 100 10.58 61.39 -9.22
N CYS A 101 9.60 60.47 -9.19
CA CYS A 101 8.91 60.02 -10.40
C CYS A 101 8.13 61.16 -11.08
N ARG A 102 7.46 62.03 -10.32
CA ARG A 102 6.77 63.22 -10.85
C ARG A 102 7.72 64.19 -11.55
N LYS A 103 8.96 64.29 -11.07
CA LYS A 103 10.02 65.13 -11.65
C LYS A 103 10.79 64.43 -12.78
N GLY A 104 10.53 63.14 -13.04
CA GLY A 104 11.31 62.34 -13.98
C GLY A 104 12.77 62.08 -13.54
N LEU A 105 13.07 62.27 -12.24
CA LEU A 105 14.42 62.13 -11.69
C LEU A 105 14.66 60.75 -11.05
N ASP A 106 13.65 59.89 -10.97
CA ASP A 106 13.75 58.59 -10.32
C ASP A 106 14.81 57.67 -10.94
N VAL A 107 14.99 57.72 -12.26
CA VAL A 107 15.99 56.93 -12.98
C VAL A 107 17.43 57.37 -12.70
N HIS A 108 17.61 58.59 -12.21
CA HIS A 108 18.92 59.17 -11.88
C HIS A 108 19.31 58.97 -10.41
N SER A 109 18.43 58.37 -9.59
CA SER A 109 18.70 58.00 -8.20
C SER A 109 18.82 56.49 -8.09
N GLU A 110 20.03 55.98 -7.78
CA GLU A 110 20.23 54.54 -7.60
C GLU A 110 19.34 54.06 -6.44
N ALA A 111 19.37 54.78 -5.32
CA ALA A 111 18.65 54.38 -4.12
C ALA A 111 17.14 54.27 -4.35
N CYS A 112 16.55 55.14 -5.18
CA CYS A 112 15.14 55.03 -5.58
C CYS A 112 14.90 53.78 -6.43
N GLN A 113 15.78 53.48 -7.39
CA GLN A 113 15.68 52.28 -8.23
C GLN A 113 15.89 50.99 -7.42
N ARG A 114 16.82 51.00 -6.45
CA ARG A 114 17.05 49.92 -5.50
C ARG A 114 15.82 49.68 -4.62
N PHE A 115 15.19 50.74 -4.14
CA PHE A 115 13.91 50.62 -3.43
C PHE A 115 12.85 49.92 -4.29
N PHE A 116 12.71 50.26 -5.58
CA PHE A 116 11.75 49.56 -6.45
C PHE A 116 12.07 48.06 -6.65
N ARG A 117 13.36 47.72 -6.84
CA ARG A 117 13.80 46.34 -7.09
C ARG A 117 13.74 45.45 -5.86
N GLU A 118 14.23 45.94 -4.71
CA GLU A 118 14.53 45.12 -3.53
C GLU A 118 13.58 45.41 -2.36
N GLY A 119 13.20 46.67 -2.15
CA GLY A 119 12.43 47.11 -0.98
C GLY A 119 10.91 47.04 -1.17
N LEU A 120 10.41 47.66 -2.23
CA LEU A 120 8.98 47.94 -2.45
C LEU A 120 8.19 46.66 -2.68
N THR A 121 8.61 45.84 -3.65
CA THR A 121 7.90 44.60 -4.03
C THR A 121 7.82 43.63 -2.86
N VAL A 122 8.93 43.43 -2.14
CA VAL A 122 9.00 42.52 -0.98
C VAL A 122 8.13 43.04 0.16
N SER A 123 8.17 44.35 0.44
CA SER A 123 7.38 44.96 1.51
C SER A 123 5.87 44.73 1.29
N PHE A 124 5.33 45.07 0.12
CA PHE A 124 3.90 44.91 -0.14
C PHE A 124 3.48 43.44 -0.28
N THR A 125 4.35 42.57 -0.80
CA THR A 125 4.08 41.13 -0.80
C THR A 125 3.86 40.63 0.63
N LYS A 126 4.80 40.89 1.55
CA LYS A 126 4.65 40.49 2.96
C LYS A 126 3.42 41.12 3.62
N ILE A 127 3.20 42.41 3.41
CA ILE A 127 2.11 43.14 4.08
C ILE A 127 0.72 42.71 3.59
N LEU A 128 0.57 42.32 2.33
CA LEU A 128 -0.74 41.98 1.73
C LEU A 128 -1.05 40.48 1.73
N THR A 129 -0.04 39.60 1.83
CA THR A 129 -0.23 38.15 1.65
C THR A 129 0.23 37.28 2.82
N ASP A 130 0.94 37.81 3.82
CA ASP A 130 1.39 37.03 4.98
C ASP A 130 0.21 36.69 5.94
N ASP A 131 0.25 35.54 6.60
CA ASP A 131 -0.78 35.13 7.55
C ASP A 131 -0.79 35.99 8.83
N ALA A 132 0.32 36.67 9.13
CA ALA A 132 0.46 37.62 10.23
C ALA A 132 -0.54 38.79 10.14
N VAL A 133 -1.12 39.06 8.95
CA VAL A 133 -2.20 40.04 8.74
C VAL A 133 -3.32 39.87 9.77
N ASN A 134 -3.69 38.63 10.13
CA ASN A 134 -4.78 38.36 11.08
C ASN A 134 -4.46 38.76 12.53
N SER A 135 -3.18 39.01 12.84
CA SER A 135 -2.70 39.33 14.20
C SER A 135 -2.54 40.82 14.45
N TRP A 136 -2.60 41.66 13.41
CA TRP A 136 -2.32 43.07 13.54
C TRP A 136 -3.51 43.86 14.09
N LYS A 137 -3.20 44.93 14.82
CA LYS A 137 -4.20 45.84 15.37
C LYS A 137 -4.73 46.77 14.28
N TYR A 138 -5.95 47.28 14.49
CA TYR A 138 -6.63 48.17 13.55
C TYR A 138 -5.76 49.34 13.05
N ASN A 139 -5.01 50.00 13.95
CA ASN A 139 -4.13 51.12 13.59
C ASN A 139 -3.05 50.71 12.57
N ILE A 140 -2.52 49.49 12.66
CA ILE A 140 -1.53 48.97 11.70
C ILE A 140 -2.21 48.74 10.34
N HIS A 141 -3.41 48.14 10.32
CA HIS A 141 -4.18 47.97 9.10
C HIS A 141 -4.51 49.28 8.39
N HIS A 142 -4.87 50.31 9.15
CA HIS A 142 -5.12 51.65 8.60
C HIS A 142 -3.86 52.26 7.98
N CYS A 143 -2.70 52.11 8.64
CA CYS A 143 -1.43 52.57 8.07
C CYS A 143 -1.04 51.78 6.79
N ILE A 144 -1.34 50.49 6.74
CA ILE A 144 -1.17 49.68 5.51
C ILE A 144 -2.04 50.21 4.39
N TYR A 145 -3.31 50.50 4.67
CA TYR A 145 -4.24 51.09 3.71
C TYR A 145 -3.72 52.42 3.14
N GLN A 146 -3.26 53.33 4.01
CA GLN A 146 -2.67 54.61 3.58
C GLN A 146 -1.38 54.45 2.74
N ASN A 147 -0.59 53.41 3.00
CA ASN A 147 0.56 53.08 2.16
C ASN A 147 0.11 52.47 0.81
N CYS A 148 -0.99 51.72 0.77
CA CYS A 148 -1.59 51.25 -0.48
C CYS A 148 -2.09 52.41 -1.34
N GLU A 149 -2.68 53.47 -0.75
CA GLU A 149 -3.06 54.67 -1.49
C GLU A 149 -1.86 55.35 -2.16
N ARG A 150 -0.74 55.46 -1.45
CA ARG A 150 0.53 55.99 -1.99
C ARG A 150 1.12 55.09 -3.06
N LEU A 151 1.05 53.77 -2.90
CA LEU A 151 1.47 52.84 -3.94
C LEU A 151 0.61 52.98 -5.20
N VAL A 152 -0.72 53.13 -5.07
CA VAL A 152 -1.61 53.41 -6.20
C VAL A 152 -1.19 54.71 -6.91
N GLU A 153 -0.89 55.77 -6.15
CA GLU A 153 -0.40 57.03 -6.70
C GLU A 153 0.92 56.86 -7.47
N LEU A 154 1.89 56.15 -6.90
CA LEU A 154 3.16 55.83 -7.55
C LEU A 154 2.93 55.03 -8.84
N CYS A 155 2.03 54.05 -8.82
CA CYS A 155 1.67 53.25 -10.00
C CYS A 155 1.07 54.11 -11.10
N VAL A 156 0.16 55.05 -10.77
CA VAL A 156 -0.45 55.97 -11.75
C VAL A 156 0.60 56.90 -12.38
N VAL A 157 1.50 57.47 -11.58
CA VAL A 157 2.57 58.35 -12.08
C VAL A 157 3.47 57.64 -13.10
N LYS A 158 3.75 56.35 -12.90
CA LYS A 158 4.60 55.54 -13.79
C LYS A 158 3.81 54.71 -14.81
N LEU A 159 2.47 54.83 -14.85
CA LEU A 159 1.60 53.94 -15.63
C LEU A 159 1.87 54.01 -17.13
N SER A 160 2.30 55.17 -17.64
CA SER A 160 2.66 55.41 -19.05
C SER A 160 3.94 54.67 -19.52
N GLN A 161 4.67 54.04 -18.60
CA GLN A 161 5.93 53.33 -18.82
C GLN A 161 5.78 51.82 -18.57
N ASP A 162 6.65 50.99 -19.17
CA ASP A 162 6.63 49.53 -19.01
C ASP A 162 7.36 49.06 -17.74
N TRP A 163 6.87 49.52 -16.58
CA TRP A 163 7.48 49.19 -15.30
C TRP A 163 6.81 47.98 -14.62
N PHE A 164 7.15 46.78 -15.06
CA PHE A 164 6.51 45.53 -14.63
C PHE A 164 6.38 45.33 -13.11
N PRO A 165 7.40 45.61 -12.26
CA PRO A 165 7.25 45.46 -10.81
C PRO A 165 6.10 46.30 -10.22
N LEU A 166 5.89 47.51 -10.72
CA LEU A 166 4.78 48.36 -10.27
C LEU A 166 3.44 47.87 -10.82
N LEU A 167 3.39 47.35 -12.05
CA LEU A 167 2.17 46.77 -12.61
C LEU A 167 1.75 45.50 -11.86
N ASP A 168 2.71 44.65 -11.47
CA ASP A 168 2.45 43.46 -10.65
C ASP A 168 1.98 43.84 -9.24
N LEU A 169 2.56 44.90 -8.64
CA LEU A 169 2.09 45.45 -7.38
C LEU A 169 0.69 46.04 -7.47
N LEU A 170 0.35 46.74 -8.57
CA LEU A 170 -1.01 47.22 -8.81
C LEU A 170 -2.00 46.06 -8.87
N ALA A 171 -1.66 44.97 -9.57
CA ALA A 171 -2.48 43.76 -9.60
C ALA A 171 -2.64 43.13 -8.21
N MET A 172 -1.58 43.13 -7.38
CA MET A 172 -1.61 42.61 -6.02
C MET A 172 -2.50 43.45 -5.09
N VAL A 173 -2.37 44.78 -5.17
CA VAL A 173 -3.18 45.73 -4.38
C VAL A 173 -4.65 45.64 -4.78
N PHE A 174 -4.95 45.45 -6.06
CA PHE A 174 -6.34 45.34 -6.53
C PHE A 174 -6.94 43.93 -6.41
N ASN A 175 -6.15 42.92 -6.03
CA ASN A 175 -6.65 41.56 -5.89
C ASN A 175 -7.57 41.40 -4.65
N PRO A 176 -8.89 41.20 -4.82
CA PRO A 176 -9.81 41.08 -3.68
C PRO A 176 -9.53 39.85 -2.80
N ASN A 177 -8.75 38.89 -3.28
CA ASN A 177 -8.46 37.63 -2.59
C ASN A 177 -7.12 37.64 -1.83
N ASN A 178 -6.40 38.77 -1.78
CA ASN A 178 -5.23 38.87 -0.90
C ASN A 178 -5.66 38.87 0.58
N LYS A 179 -4.75 38.50 1.49
CA LYS A 179 -5.06 38.30 2.92
C LYS A 179 -5.57 39.58 3.56
N PHE A 180 -4.98 40.73 3.20
CA PHE A 180 -5.38 42.04 3.72
C PHE A 180 -6.84 42.39 3.39
N HIS A 181 -7.27 42.20 2.14
CA HIS A 181 -8.64 42.48 1.70
C HIS A 181 -9.64 41.44 2.20
N THR A 182 -9.23 40.17 2.33
CA THR A 182 -10.08 39.13 2.96
C THR A 182 -10.35 39.46 4.42
N PHE A 183 -9.33 39.86 5.19
CA PHE A 183 -9.49 40.24 6.60
C PHE A 183 -10.37 41.47 6.77
N ASN A 184 -10.22 42.48 5.89
CA ASN A 184 -10.98 43.72 5.93
C ASN A 184 -12.26 43.72 5.07
N SER A 185 -12.74 42.53 4.67
CA SER A 185 -13.82 42.38 3.70
C SER A 185 -15.17 42.96 4.15
N SER A 186 -15.41 43.06 5.46
CA SER A 186 -16.63 43.65 6.05
C SER A 186 -16.63 45.17 6.15
N ARG A 187 -15.50 45.84 5.85
CA ARG A 187 -15.39 47.30 6.03
C ARG A 187 -16.19 48.08 4.98
N PRO A 188 -16.97 49.10 5.37
CA PRO A 188 -17.59 50.01 4.41
C PRO A 188 -16.55 50.91 3.75
N SER A 189 -16.87 51.44 2.57
CA SER A 189 -16.02 52.41 1.86
C SER A 189 -16.13 53.78 2.53
N GLU A 190 -14.99 54.47 2.62
CA GLU A 190 -14.90 55.83 3.17
C GLU A 190 -15.33 56.88 2.13
N THR A 191 -15.06 56.62 0.84
CA THR A 191 -15.40 57.52 -0.27
C THR A 191 -16.81 57.32 -0.81
N VAL A 192 -17.33 56.08 -0.76
CA VAL A 192 -18.66 55.69 -1.26
C VAL A 192 -19.41 54.87 -0.20
N PRO A 193 -19.94 55.50 0.86
CA PRO A 193 -20.72 54.80 1.88
C PRO A 193 -21.95 54.07 1.30
N PRO A 194 -22.46 53.01 1.96
CA PRO A 194 -23.60 52.22 1.45
C PRO A 194 -24.88 53.02 1.18
N THR A 195 -25.08 54.15 1.86
CA THR A 195 -26.25 55.04 1.69
C THR A 195 -25.98 56.24 0.77
N SER A 196 -24.85 56.26 0.06
CA SER A 196 -24.48 57.38 -0.80
C SER A 196 -25.23 57.36 -2.14
N ASN A 197 -25.89 58.48 -2.45
CA ASN A 197 -26.59 58.71 -3.73
C ASN A 197 -25.67 59.34 -4.79
N ILE A 198 -24.37 59.06 -4.74
CA ILE A 198 -23.41 59.57 -5.72
C ILE A 198 -23.71 58.90 -7.07
N PRO A 199 -23.86 59.63 -8.19
CA PRO A 199 -24.03 59.03 -9.51
C PRO A 199 -22.85 58.15 -9.92
N ASP A 200 -23.10 57.08 -10.68
CA ASP A 200 -22.04 56.18 -11.17
C ASP A 200 -21.02 56.85 -12.13
N GLU A 201 -21.33 58.03 -12.65
CA GLU A 201 -20.42 58.82 -13.50
C GLU A 201 -19.33 59.54 -12.70
N ASP A 202 -19.59 59.80 -11.42
CA ASP A 202 -18.71 60.55 -10.51
C ASP A 202 -17.77 59.63 -9.71
N VAL A 203 -17.97 58.31 -9.79
CA VAL A 203 -17.18 57.30 -9.07
C VAL A 203 -16.77 56.15 -9.99
N TYR A 204 -15.63 55.55 -9.70
CA TYR A 204 -15.04 54.51 -10.53
C TYR A 204 -15.39 53.09 -10.07
N ALA A 205 -15.60 52.93 -8.77
CA ALA A 205 -15.94 51.67 -8.12
C ALA A 205 -16.97 51.88 -6.99
N ARG A 206 -17.78 50.85 -6.76
CA ARG A 206 -18.81 50.80 -5.72
C ARG A 206 -18.90 49.38 -5.13
N PRO A 207 -19.23 49.21 -3.84
CA PRO A 207 -19.56 47.89 -3.29
C PRO A 207 -20.77 47.26 -4.01
N PRO A 208 -20.81 45.93 -4.23
CA PRO A 208 -21.98 45.26 -4.78
C PRO A 208 -23.20 45.40 -3.86
N ALA A 209 -24.38 45.63 -4.44
CA ALA A 209 -25.60 46.03 -3.71
C ALA A 209 -26.06 45.04 -2.61
N ASP A 210 -25.80 43.74 -2.76
CA ASP A 210 -26.24 42.66 -1.84
C ASP A 210 -25.10 41.93 -1.11
N SER A 211 -23.89 42.52 -1.07
CA SER A 211 -22.73 41.83 -0.50
C SER A 211 -22.62 41.97 1.03
N ARG A 212 -22.61 40.84 1.74
CA ARG A 212 -22.20 40.77 3.17
C ARG A 212 -20.75 41.23 3.41
N THR A 213 -19.96 41.36 2.34
CA THR A 213 -18.57 41.80 2.34
C THR A 213 -18.38 42.99 1.38
N PRO A 214 -18.63 44.24 1.83
CA PRO A 214 -18.56 45.44 0.99
C PRO A 214 -17.16 45.80 0.48
N ARG A 215 -16.08 45.29 1.10
CA ARG A 215 -14.67 45.51 0.66
C ARG A 215 -14.31 46.98 0.44
N GLY A 216 -14.74 47.84 1.35
CA GLY A 216 -14.70 49.30 1.22
C GLY A 216 -13.35 49.89 0.89
N TRP A 217 -12.29 49.51 1.60
CA TRP A 217 -10.94 50.01 1.32
C TRP A 217 -10.42 49.65 -0.07
N LEU A 218 -10.81 48.50 -0.63
CA LEU A 218 -10.46 48.17 -2.02
C LEU A 218 -11.23 49.07 -3.01
N VAL A 219 -12.51 49.35 -2.73
CA VAL A 219 -13.29 50.33 -3.52
C VAL A 219 -12.62 51.71 -3.50
N ASP A 220 -12.20 52.16 -2.31
CA ASP A 220 -11.53 53.46 -2.14
C ASP A 220 -10.20 53.52 -2.93
N LEU A 221 -9.40 52.45 -2.92
CA LEU A 221 -8.16 52.36 -3.70
C LEU A 221 -8.41 52.43 -5.22
N VAL A 222 -9.46 51.78 -5.72
CA VAL A 222 -9.84 51.83 -7.14
C VAL A 222 -10.36 53.23 -7.52
N ASN A 223 -11.15 53.86 -6.65
CA ASN A 223 -11.59 55.24 -6.82
C ASN A 223 -10.42 56.22 -6.82
N LYS A 224 -9.43 56.03 -5.94
CA LYS A 224 -8.19 56.81 -5.92
C LYS A 224 -7.42 56.69 -7.24
N PHE A 225 -7.30 55.48 -7.79
CA PHE A 225 -6.67 55.28 -9.10
C PHE A 225 -7.37 56.05 -10.21
N GLY A 226 -8.71 56.02 -10.25
CA GLY A 226 -9.48 56.78 -11.23
C GLY A 226 -9.39 58.29 -11.02
N ALA A 227 -9.46 58.78 -9.79
CA ALA A 227 -9.35 60.20 -9.45
C ALA A 227 -7.99 60.81 -9.84
N LEU A 228 -6.93 60.00 -9.88
CA LEU A 228 -5.61 60.39 -10.36
C LEU A 228 -5.48 60.32 -11.90
N GLY A 229 -6.56 60.04 -12.63
CA GLY A 229 -6.56 59.90 -14.09
C GLY A 229 -6.05 58.54 -14.59
N GLY A 230 -5.88 57.54 -13.72
CA GLY A 230 -5.28 56.26 -14.07
C GLY A 230 -6.00 55.51 -15.20
N PHE A 231 -7.34 55.54 -15.22
CA PHE A 231 -8.12 54.90 -16.30
C PHE A 231 -7.96 55.61 -17.65
N GLN A 232 -7.82 56.94 -17.64
CA GLN A 232 -7.59 57.72 -18.85
C GLN A 232 -6.20 57.43 -19.43
N ILE A 233 -5.16 57.44 -18.58
CA ILE A 233 -3.78 57.08 -18.97
C ILE A 233 -3.76 55.64 -19.51
N LEU A 234 -4.45 54.71 -18.86
CA LEU A 234 -4.57 53.33 -19.30
C LEU A 234 -5.17 53.25 -20.72
N LEU A 235 -6.29 53.91 -20.97
CA LEU A 235 -6.93 53.93 -22.29
C LEU A 235 -6.01 54.54 -23.36
N GLU A 236 -5.36 55.67 -23.06
CA GLU A 236 -4.41 56.32 -23.97
C GLU A 236 -3.23 55.43 -24.33
N ARG A 237 -2.78 54.58 -23.40
CA ARG A 237 -1.73 53.59 -23.71
C ARG A 237 -2.14 52.59 -24.78
N PHE A 238 -3.41 52.18 -24.79
CA PHE A 238 -3.92 51.27 -25.82
C PHE A 238 -4.17 51.99 -27.15
N GLN A 239 -4.53 53.27 -27.12
CA GLN A 239 -4.78 54.08 -28.31
C GLN A 239 -3.51 54.67 -28.94
N GLY A 240 -2.44 54.85 -28.17
CA GLY A 240 -1.26 55.64 -28.53
C GLY A 240 -0.28 55.02 -29.54
N GLY A 241 -0.66 53.97 -30.27
CA GLY A 241 0.12 53.40 -31.38
C GLY A 241 1.48 52.77 -31.02
N LYS A 242 1.86 52.72 -29.74
CA LYS A 242 3.06 52.00 -29.27
C LYS A 242 2.86 50.49 -29.44
N ASN A 243 3.90 49.74 -29.81
CA ASN A 243 3.83 48.28 -29.90
C ASN A 243 3.51 47.66 -28.53
N LEU A 244 2.26 47.26 -28.34
CA LEU A 244 1.79 46.56 -27.14
C LEU A 244 2.16 45.09 -27.25
N THR A 245 3.13 44.65 -26.44
CA THR A 245 3.44 43.22 -26.33
C THR A 245 2.39 42.51 -25.49
N VAL A 246 2.24 41.19 -25.68
CA VAL A 246 1.31 40.35 -24.89
C VAL A 246 1.56 40.54 -23.39
N THR A 247 2.83 40.57 -22.98
CA THR A 247 3.20 40.76 -21.58
C THR A 247 2.74 42.12 -21.03
N VAL A 248 2.86 43.20 -21.80
CA VAL A 248 2.39 44.54 -21.38
C VAL A 248 0.88 44.56 -21.26
N ILE A 249 0.15 44.03 -22.25
CA ILE A 249 -1.31 43.95 -22.23
C ILE A 249 -1.79 43.17 -21.00
N HIS A 250 -1.17 42.03 -20.71
CA HIS A 250 -1.49 41.21 -19.54
C HIS A 250 -1.31 41.99 -18.24
N SER A 251 -0.16 42.63 -18.05
CA SER A 251 0.13 43.40 -16.83
C SER A 251 -0.78 44.61 -16.66
N LEU A 252 -1.22 45.26 -17.74
CA LEU A 252 -2.11 46.43 -17.70
C LEU A 252 -3.57 46.08 -17.41
N ILE A 253 -4.08 44.97 -17.95
CA ILE A 253 -5.51 44.59 -17.81
C ILE A 253 -5.76 43.77 -16.54
N ARG A 254 -4.79 42.95 -16.13
CA ARG A 254 -4.94 42.01 -15.00
C ARG A 254 -5.47 42.65 -13.70
N PRO A 255 -5.03 43.83 -13.23
CA PRO A 255 -5.56 44.44 -12.00
C PRO A 255 -7.09 44.60 -12.03
N PHE A 256 -7.63 45.03 -13.17
CA PHE A 256 -9.06 45.31 -13.35
C PHE A 256 -9.87 44.04 -13.59
N GLY A 257 -9.27 43.04 -14.25
CA GLY A 257 -9.86 41.71 -14.31
C GLY A 257 -9.98 41.02 -12.95
N LEU A 258 -9.15 41.39 -11.95
CA LEU A 258 -9.23 40.86 -10.59
C LEU A 258 -10.31 41.55 -9.74
N CYS A 259 -10.52 42.86 -9.92
CA CYS A 259 -11.48 43.66 -9.14
C CYS A 259 -12.77 44.03 -9.89
N TYR A 260 -13.04 43.39 -11.04
CA TYR A 260 -14.14 43.74 -11.95
C TYR A 260 -15.53 43.86 -11.30
N GLU A 261 -15.81 43.05 -10.27
CA GLU A 261 -17.09 43.08 -9.54
C GLU A 261 -17.35 44.42 -8.85
N LEU A 262 -16.30 45.17 -8.52
CA LEU A 262 -16.37 46.44 -7.82
C LEU A 262 -16.47 47.64 -8.77
N LEU A 263 -16.11 47.49 -10.04
CA LEU A 263 -16.11 48.60 -11.00
C LEU A 263 -17.54 49.01 -11.34
N THR A 264 -17.79 50.32 -11.46
CA THR A 264 -19.06 50.81 -11.98
C THR A 264 -19.20 50.48 -13.46
N VAL A 265 -20.44 50.25 -13.92
CA VAL A 265 -20.71 49.99 -15.34
C VAL A 265 -20.23 51.16 -16.20
N HIS A 266 -20.41 52.40 -15.72
CA HIS A 266 -19.90 53.60 -16.38
C HIS A 266 -18.38 53.54 -16.62
N THR A 267 -17.60 53.15 -15.60
CA THR A 267 -16.14 53.04 -15.72
C THR A 267 -15.72 52.02 -16.74
N ILE A 268 -16.37 50.84 -16.72
CA ILE A 268 -16.08 49.79 -17.69
C ILE A 268 -16.40 50.28 -19.09
N VAL A 269 -17.61 50.81 -19.34
CA VAL A 269 -18.04 51.30 -20.65
C VAL A 269 -17.15 52.42 -21.18
N LYS A 270 -16.80 53.40 -20.34
CA LYS A 270 -16.04 54.58 -20.76
C LYS A 270 -14.57 54.29 -21.04
N TYR A 271 -13.91 53.51 -20.18
CA TYR A 271 -12.46 53.37 -20.22
C TYR A 271 -11.97 51.97 -20.61
N LEU A 272 -12.68 50.92 -20.21
CA LEU A 272 -12.19 49.53 -20.37
C LEU A 272 -12.81 48.81 -21.57
N MET A 273 -14.04 49.11 -21.97
CA MET A 273 -14.67 48.52 -23.16
C MET A 273 -13.88 48.79 -24.44
N PRO A 274 -13.37 50.02 -24.71
CA PRO A 274 -12.52 50.23 -25.88
C PRO A 274 -11.25 49.37 -25.85
N ILE A 275 -10.68 49.13 -24.66
CA ILE A 275 -9.51 48.26 -24.49
C ILE A 275 -9.89 46.82 -24.79
N VAL A 276 -11.00 46.34 -24.24
CA VAL A 276 -11.54 44.99 -24.49
C VAL A 276 -11.77 44.74 -25.97
N GLU A 277 -12.27 45.73 -26.71
CA GLU A 277 -12.49 45.64 -28.16
C GLU A 277 -11.18 45.59 -28.96
N MET A 278 -10.15 46.32 -28.51
CA MET A 278 -8.82 46.32 -29.15
C MET A 278 -8.03 45.03 -28.90
N VAL A 279 -8.20 44.39 -27.73
CA VAL A 279 -7.40 43.24 -27.31
C VAL A 279 -7.45 42.06 -28.30
N PRO A 280 -8.62 41.57 -28.76
CA PRO A 280 -8.68 40.51 -29.75
C PRO A 280 -7.99 40.88 -31.06
N VAL A 281 -8.11 42.14 -31.50
CA VAL A 281 -7.46 42.63 -32.74
C VAL A 281 -5.94 42.57 -32.62
N VAL A 282 -5.39 43.03 -31.49
CA VAL A 282 -3.93 42.99 -31.26
C VAL A 282 -3.42 41.55 -31.17
N LEU A 283 -4.13 40.68 -30.45
CA LEU A 283 -3.73 39.28 -30.26
C LEU A 283 -3.88 38.44 -31.54
N ASP A 284 -4.86 38.72 -32.40
CA ASP A 284 -5.05 37.98 -33.65
C ASP A 284 -3.93 38.27 -34.67
N ASN A 285 -3.42 39.50 -34.65
CA ASN A 285 -2.33 39.97 -35.52
C ASN A 285 -0.94 39.43 -35.16
N LEU A 286 -0.80 38.71 -34.04
CA LEU A 286 0.47 38.07 -33.68
C LEU A 286 0.87 37.04 -34.74
N THR A 287 2.13 37.12 -35.17
CA THR A 287 2.73 36.13 -36.06
C THR A 287 2.96 34.81 -35.31
N ASP A 288 3.06 33.71 -36.06
CA ASP A 288 3.29 32.40 -35.47
C ASP A 288 4.62 32.31 -34.68
N ASP A 289 5.63 33.09 -35.08
CA ASP A 289 6.91 33.14 -34.38
C ASP A 289 6.88 33.97 -33.11
N GLU A 290 6.08 35.05 -33.08
CA GLU A 290 5.81 35.81 -31.85
C GLU A 290 5.00 34.96 -30.86
N LEU A 291 3.99 34.24 -31.34
CA LEU A 291 3.18 33.35 -30.51
C LEU A 291 4.02 32.19 -29.94
N LYS A 292 4.96 31.63 -30.72
CA LYS A 292 5.94 30.65 -30.24
C LYS A 292 6.89 31.23 -29.19
N LYS A 293 7.35 32.48 -29.34
CA LYS A 293 8.24 33.13 -28.38
C LYS A 293 7.53 33.34 -27.05
N GLU A 294 6.29 33.82 -27.08
CA GLU A 294 5.50 34.02 -25.86
C GLU A 294 5.26 32.69 -25.12
N ALA A 295 4.97 31.61 -25.86
CA ALA A 295 4.72 30.29 -25.31
C ALA A 295 5.95 29.61 -24.65
N LYS A 296 7.17 30.13 -24.85
CA LYS A 296 8.39 29.61 -24.21
C LYS A 296 8.66 30.20 -22.83
N ASN A 297 7.99 31.29 -22.45
CA ASN A 297 8.28 31.99 -21.20
C ASN A 297 7.59 31.32 -20.00
N GLU A 298 8.33 30.44 -19.31
CA GLU A 298 7.81 29.61 -18.21
C GLU A 298 7.11 30.39 -17.08
N SER A 299 7.54 31.63 -16.83
CA SER A 299 6.98 32.50 -15.80
C SER A 299 5.61 33.12 -16.13
N LYS A 300 5.20 33.10 -17.42
CA LYS A 300 3.99 33.78 -17.94
C LYS A 300 3.22 32.92 -18.96
N ASN A 301 3.28 31.61 -18.79
CA ASN A 301 2.79 30.58 -19.72
C ASN A 301 1.29 30.66 -20.09
N ASP A 302 0.46 31.43 -19.37
CA ASP A 302 -0.98 31.60 -19.59
C ASP A 302 -1.42 33.04 -19.88
N ALA A 303 -0.50 33.95 -20.20
CA ALA A 303 -0.78 35.38 -20.36
C ALA A 303 -1.94 35.68 -21.35
N ILE A 304 -1.96 35.03 -22.52
CA ILE A 304 -3.03 35.22 -23.52
C ILE A 304 -4.40 34.80 -22.97
N SER A 305 -4.49 33.62 -22.35
CA SER A 305 -5.72 33.17 -21.71
C SER A 305 -6.15 34.06 -20.55
N ALA A 306 -5.19 34.54 -19.75
CA ALA A 306 -5.44 35.44 -18.64
C ALA A 306 -5.97 36.81 -19.10
N ILE A 307 -5.44 37.35 -20.20
CA ILE A 307 -5.95 38.57 -20.85
C ILE A 307 -7.41 38.38 -21.27
N ILE A 308 -7.70 37.30 -22.01
CA ILE A 308 -9.07 37.06 -22.52
C ILE A 308 -10.05 36.83 -21.37
N LYS A 309 -9.62 36.10 -20.32
CA LYS A 309 -10.42 35.92 -19.10
C LYS A 309 -10.71 37.25 -18.41
N ALA A 310 -9.70 38.11 -18.23
CA ALA A 310 -9.87 39.42 -17.62
C ALA A 310 -10.82 40.30 -18.45
N ALA A 311 -10.68 40.29 -19.79
CA ALA A 311 -11.60 40.96 -20.70
C ALA A 311 -13.04 40.45 -20.55
N LYS A 312 -13.25 39.13 -20.53
CA LYS A 312 -14.58 38.52 -20.31
C LYS A 312 -15.21 38.98 -18.99
N CYS A 313 -14.46 38.96 -17.89
CA CYS A 313 -14.94 39.41 -16.57
C CYS A 313 -15.39 40.88 -16.59
N LEU A 314 -14.72 41.73 -17.35
CA LEU A 314 -15.12 43.13 -17.51
C LEU A 314 -16.42 43.24 -18.32
N VAL A 315 -16.51 42.54 -19.45
CA VAL A 315 -17.70 42.56 -20.31
C VAL A 315 -18.94 42.02 -19.59
N SER A 316 -18.79 40.96 -18.78
CA SER A 316 -19.92 40.36 -18.06
C SER A 316 -20.56 41.28 -17.00
N ARG A 317 -19.99 42.46 -16.73
CA ARG A 317 -20.61 43.47 -15.87
C ARG A 317 -21.51 44.43 -16.65
N VAL A 318 -21.37 44.48 -17.97
CA VAL A 318 -22.09 45.42 -18.84
C VAL A 318 -23.34 44.71 -19.40
N PRO A 319 -24.56 45.21 -19.12
CA PRO A 319 -25.79 44.62 -19.64
C PRO A 319 -25.82 44.57 -21.17
N ASN A 320 -26.50 43.57 -21.74
CA ASN A 320 -26.69 43.37 -23.19
C ASN A 320 -25.38 43.17 -24.00
N GLN A 321 -24.32 42.63 -23.39
CA GLN A 321 -23.04 42.35 -24.05
C GLN A 321 -22.77 40.84 -24.27
N GLU A 322 -23.83 40.02 -24.32
CA GLU A 322 -23.72 38.56 -24.49
C GLU A 322 -22.96 38.16 -25.76
N GLU A 323 -23.17 38.87 -26.88
CA GLU A 323 -22.47 38.60 -28.14
C GLU A 323 -20.96 38.88 -28.04
N MET A 324 -20.56 39.92 -27.29
CA MET A 324 -19.15 40.20 -27.04
C MET A 324 -18.52 39.11 -26.15
N VAL A 325 -19.21 38.66 -25.10
CA VAL A 325 -18.77 37.53 -24.25
C VAL A 325 -18.58 36.27 -25.09
N LYS A 326 -19.54 35.95 -25.96
CA LYS A 326 -19.46 34.84 -26.92
C LYS A 326 -18.26 34.98 -27.85
N ASN A 327 -18.04 36.16 -28.44
CA ASN A 327 -16.92 36.40 -29.34
C ASN A 327 -15.56 36.24 -28.65
N LEU A 328 -15.45 36.65 -27.38
CA LEU A 328 -14.24 36.44 -26.57
C LEU A 328 -13.98 34.95 -26.29
N GLU A 329 -15.01 34.14 -26.03
CA GLU A 329 -14.84 32.69 -25.84
C GLU A 329 -14.46 31.98 -27.15
N ILE A 330 -15.11 32.34 -28.27
CA ILE A 330 -14.72 31.84 -29.60
C ILE A 330 -13.26 32.21 -29.89
N PHE A 331 -12.88 33.45 -29.61
CA PHE A 331 -11.52 33.93 -29.80
C PHE A 331 -10.51 33.20 -28.90
N ARG A 332 -10.88 32.92 -27.64
CA ARG A 332 -10.06 32.11 -26.73
C ARG A 332 -9.77 30.74 -27.31
N LEU A 333 -10.81 30.04 -27.78
CA LEU A 333 -10.67 28.73 -28.40
C LEU A 333 -9.83 28.80 -29.69
N LYS A 334 -10.02 29.84 -30.52
CA LYS A 334 -9.18 30.10 -31.71
C LYS A 334 -7.70 30.22 -31.33
N MET A 335 -7.36 30.98 -30.28
CA MET A 335 -5.97 31.17 -29.83
C MET A 335 -5.37 29.89 -29.26
N ILE A 336 -6.14 29.12 -28.48
CA ILE A 336 -5.71 27.80 -27.98
C ILE A 336 -5.40 26.86 -29.15
N LEU A 337 -6.26 26.82 -30.19
CA LEU A 337 -6.02 26.00 -31.38
C LEU A 337 -4.75 26.40 -32.12
N ARG A 338 -4.54 27.71 -32.35
CA ARG A 338 -3.31 28.22 -32.98
C ARG A 338 -2.08 27.75 -32.19
N LEU A 339 -2.09 27.89 -30.86
CA LEU A 339 -1.00 27.43 -30.00
C LEU A 339 -0.76 25.91 -30.13
N LEU A 340 -1.81 25.08 -30.14
CA LEU A 340 -1.65 23.63 -30.34
C LEU A 340 -1.01 23.28 -31.69
N GLN A 341 -1.30 24.03 -32.74
CA GLN A 341 -0.83 23.76 -34.10
C GLN A 341 0.63 24.19 -34.34
N ILE A 342 1.04 25.34 -33.80
CA ILE A 342 2.30 25.98 -34.21
C ILE A 342 3.41 25.95 -33.14
N SER A 343 3.08 25.71 -31.87
CA SER A 343 4.03 25.96 -30.78
C SER A 343 5.00 24.81 -30.49
N SER A 344 6.08 25.10 -29.76
CA SER A 344 7.02 24.10 -29.24
C SER A 344 6.34 23.18 -28.21
N PHE A 345 7.04 22.14 -27.75
CA PHE A 345 6.53 21.23 -26.71
C PHE A 345 5.92 21.98 -25.50
N ASN A 346 6.63 22.98 -24.94
CA ASN A 346 6.13 23.78 -23.82
C ASN A 346 4.85 24.53 -24.17
N GLY A 347 4.76 25.12 -25.38
CA GLY A 347 3.55 25.80 -25.82
C GLY A 347 2.37 24.86 -26.00
N LYS A 348 2.59 23.65 -26.55
CA LYS A 348 1.55 22.63 -26.67
C LYS A 348 1.07 22.14 -25.31
N MET A 349 1.99 21.95 -24.36
CA MET A 349 1.66 21.62 -22.97
C MET A 349 0.79 22.70 -22.33
N ASN A 350 1.15 23.98 -22.51
CA ASN A 350 0.38 25.10 -21.98
C ASN A 350 -1.01 25.17 -22.61
N ALA A 351 -1.12 25.02 -23.93
CA ALA A 351 -2.41 25.00 -24.61
C ALA A 351 -3.30 23.83 -24.16
N LEU A 352 -2.72 22.64 -23.93
CA LEU A 352 -3.43 21.50 -23.33
C LEU A 352 -3.91 21.76 -21.90
N ASN A 353 -3.11 22.46 -21.08
CA ASN A 353 -3.54 22.88 -19.76
C ASN A 353 -4.73 23.85 -19.84
N GLU A 354 -4.72 24.77 -20.81
CA GLU A 354 -5.83 25.68 -21.06
C GLU A 354 -7.10 24.96 -21.52
N VAL A 355 -6.99 23.99 -22.45
CA VAL A 355 -8.13 23.13 -22.83
C VAL A 355 -8.72 22.44 -21.59
N ASN A 356 -7.87 21.89 -20.72
CA ASN A 356 -8.33 21.24 -19.49
C ASN A 356 -8.96 22.22 -18.48
N LYS A 357 -8.49 23.46 -18.39
CA LYS A 357 -9.14 24.51 -17.57
C LYS A 357 -10.53 24.86 -18.12
N VAL A 358 -10.69 24.94 -19.45
CA VAL A 358 -11.98 25.19 -20.10
C VAL A 358 -12.95 24.01 -19.89
N ILE A 359 -12.46 22.77 -20.02
CA ILE A 359 -13.26 21.57 -19.71
C ILE A 359 -13.74 21.62 -18.25
N ALA A 360 -12.84 21.94 -17.31
CA ALA A 360 -13.21 22.01 -15.89
C ALA A 360 -14.28 23.07 -15.61
N SER A 361 -14.24 24.23 -16.30
CA SER A 361 -15.29 25.25 -16.14
C SER A 361 -16.64 24.78 -16.65
N VAL A 362 -16.70 24.10 -17.80
CA VAL A 362 -17.99 23.65 -18.37
C VAL A 362 -18.57 22.40 -17.69
N THR A 363 -17.74 21.57 -17.03
CA THR A 363 -18.19 20.32 -16.39
C THR A 363 -18.62 20.49 -14.92
N TYR A 364 -17.94 21.33 -14.13
CA TYR A 364 -18.15 21.39 -12.67
C TYR A 364 -18.97 22.57 -12.16
N TYR A 365 -19.14 23.63 -12.95
CA TYR A 365 -19.78 24.88 -12.50
C TYR A 365 -21.29 25.08 -12.77
N PRO A 366 -22.10 24.14 -13.27
CA PRO A 366 -23.51 24.47 -13.53
C PRO A 366 -24.36 24.70 -12.26
N HIS A 367 -23.88 24.39 -11.03
CA HIS A 367 -24.73 24.33 -9.82
C HIS A 367 -24.24 25.11 -8.58
N ARG A 368 -23.32 26.08 -8.72
CA ARG A 368 -22.82 26.85 -7.54
C ARG A 368 -23.05 28.36 -7.55
N HIS A 369 -23.82 28.89 -8.48
CA HIS A 369 -24.22 30.30 -8.44
C HIS A 369 -25.66 30.46 -7.94
N THR A 370 -25.78 31.13 -6.80
CA THR A 370 -27.03 31.64 -6.24
C THR A 370 -27.70 32.58 -7.24
N GLY A 371 -28.85 32.13 -7.76
CA GLY A 371 -29.96 32.92 -8.32
C GLY A 371 -29.59 34.22 -9.03
N LEU A 372 -29.33 34.13 -10.33
CA LEU A 372 -29.81 35.00 -11.42
C LEU A 372 -29.26 34.38 -12.72
N GLU A 373 -30.16 33.99 -13.60
CA GLU A 373 -29.90 33.23 -14.83
C GLU A 373 -29.13 34.08 -15.85
N GLU A 374 -27.86 33.75 -16.09
CA GLU A 374 -27.23 33.94 -17.40
C GLU A 374 -26.58 32.59 -17.75
N GLU A 375 -27.17 31.87 -18.70
CA GLU A 375 -26.54 30.66 -19.26
C GLU A 375 -25.22 31.08 -19.92
N GLU A 376 -24.09 30.59 -19.39
CA GLU A 376 -22.80 30.82 -20.05
C GLU A 376 -22.85 30.25 -21.48
N TRP A 377 -22.40 31.05 -22.47
CA TRP A 377 -22.43 30.64 -23.87
C TRP A 377 -21.63 29.35 -24.13
N LEU A 378 -20.52 29.12 -23.44
CA LEU A 378 -19.72 27.92 -23.64
C LEU A 378 -20.20 26.78 -22.74
N THR A 379 -20.85 25.77 -23.34
CA THR A 379 -21.35 24.57 -22.65
C THR A 379 -20.44 23.37 -22.89
N ALA A 380 -20.64 22.28 -22.12
CA ALA A 380 -19.93 21.02 -22.34
C ALA A 380 -20.14 20.49 -23.77
N GLU A 381 -21.38 20.53 -24.27
CA GLU A 381 -21.72 20.14 -25.64
C GLU A 381 -20.97 20.98 -26.69
N ARG A 382 -20.96 22.32 -26.54
CA ARG A 382 -20.25 23.22 -27.47
C ARG A 382 -18.74 23.02 -27.42
N MET A 383 -18.18 22.74 -26.24
CA MET A 383 -16.76 22.40 -26.08
C MET A 383 -16.42 21.06 -26.76
N ALA A 384 -17.23 20.02 -26.57
CA ALA A 384 -17.04 18.73 -27.24
C ALA A 384 -17.14 18.87 -28.77
N LYS A 385 -18.12 19.64 -29.26
CA LYS A 385 -18.26 19.97 -30.68
C LYS A 385 -17.02 20.69 -31.23
N TRP A 386 -16.50 21.69 -30.51
CA TRP A 386 -15.30 22.42 -30.91
C TRP A 386 -14.07 21.50 -31.00
N ILE A 387 -13.86 20.62 -30.02
CA ILE A 387 -12.76 19.64 -30.02
C ILE A 387 -12.82 18.77 -31.29
N LYS A 388 -14.02 18.29 -31.64
CA LYS A 388 -14.27 17.43 -32.80
C LYS A 388 -14.05 18.17 -34.12
N GLU A 389 -14.71 19.31 -34.32
CA GLU A 389 -14.65 20.09 -35.57
C GLU A 389 -13.23 20.56 -35.90
N ASN A 390 -12.44 20.90 -34.87
CA ASN A 390 -11.07 21.36 -35.05
C ASN A 390 -10.02 20.24 -35.01
N ARG A 391 -10.46 18.97 -34.96
CA ARG A 391 -9.61 17.77 -34.93
C ARG A 391 -8.51 17.85 -33.87
N VAL A 392 -8.85 18.36 -32.68
CA VAL A 392 -7.88 18.63 -31.60
C VAL A 392 -7.15 17.34 -31.20
N LEU A 393 -7.87 16.22 -31.10
CA LEU A 393 -7.27 14.90 -30.81
C LEU A 393 -6.20 14.52 -31.84
N GLN A 394 -6.49 14.70 -33.14
CA GLN A 394 -5.54 14.41 -34.21
C GLN A 394 -4.29 15.31 -34.13
N ILE A 395 -4.40 16.55 -33.64
CA ILE A 395 -3.26 17.45 -33.47
C ILE A 395 -2.36 16.99 -32.32
N VAL A 396 -2.96 16.66 -31.17
CA VAL A 396 -2.23 16.32 -29.94
C VAL A 396 -1.63 14.91 -29.96
N LEU A 397 -2.16 14.00 -30.78
CA LEU A 397 -1.63 12.65 -30.94
C LEU A 397 -0.40 12.56 -31.86
N ARG A 398 -0.06 13.62 -32.61
CA ARG A 398 1.03 13.57 -33.62
C ARG A 398 2.42 13.47 -33.03
N ASP A 399 2.66 14.12 -31.90
CA ASP A 399 3.98 14.19 -31.26
C ASP A 399 3.87 14.28 -29.73
N SER A 400 5.00 14.38 -29.03
CA SER A 400 5.05 14.63 -27.58
C SER A 400 4.56 13.49 -26.67
N LEU A 401 4.00 12.41 -27.23
CA LEU A 401 3.51 11.23 -26.49
C LEU A 401 4.58 10.44 -25.70
N HIS A 402 5.87 10.72 -25.93
CA HIS A 402 6.95 10.11 -25.14
C HIS A 402 7.03 10.69 -23.72
N GLN A 403 6.40 11.85 -23.48
CA GLN A 403 6.37 12.52 -22.18
C GLN A 403 5.10 12.13 -21.41
N PRO A 404 5.19 11.41 -20.28
CA PRO A 404 4.01 10.96 -19.53
C PRO A 404 3.09 12.11 -19.09
N GLN A 405 3.66 13.26 -18.68
CA GLN A 405 2.88 14.43 -18.25
C GLN A 405 1.98 14.97 -19.37
N TYR A 406 2.42 14.88 -20.63
CA TYR A 406 1.63 15.31 -21.79
C TYR A 406 0.44 14.37 -21.99
N VAL A 407 0.70 13.05 -21.88
CA VAL A 407 -0.30 11.99 -22.00
C VAL A 407 -1.34 12.07 -20.88
N GLU A 408 -0.96 12.44 -19.65
CA GLU A 408 -1.92 12.71 -18.57
C GLU A 408 -2.88 13.87 -18.87
N LYS A 409 -2.43 14.90 -19.60
CA LYS A 409 -3.33 16.00 -20.01
C LYS A 409 -4.25 15.56 -21.14
N LEU A 410 -3.78 14.72 -22.04
CA LEU A 410 -4.58 14.10 -23.10
C LEU A 410 -5.64 13.16 -22.52
N GLU A 411 -5.30 12.36 -21.50
CA GLU A 411 -6.23 11.46 -20.79
C GLU A 411 -7.48 12.21 -20.32
N LYS A 412 -7.32 13.40 -19.71
CA LYS A 412 -8.44 14.22 -19.24
C LYS A 412 -9.35 14.70 -20.37
N ILE A 413 -8.78 15.04 -21.52
CA ILE A 413 -9.53 15.46 -22.71
C ILE A 413 -10.31 14.28 -23.28
N LEU A 414 -9.67 13.12 -23.44
CA LEU A 414 -10.33 11.91 -23.92
C LEU A 414 -11.47 11.48 -22.98
N ARG A 415 -11.25 11.49 -21.66
CA ARG A 415 -12.29 11.18 -20.68
C ARG A 415 -13.48 12.15 -20.77
N PHE A 416 -13.25 13.43 -21.04
CA PHE A 416 -14.32 14.40 -21.27
C PHE A 416 -15.12 14.06 -22.53
N ILE A 417 -14.46 13.80 -23.66
CA ILE A 417 -15.10 13.46 -24.93
C ILE A 417 -15.93 12.17 -24.82
N ILE A 418 -15.41 11.17 -24.09
CA ILE A 418 -16.12 9.92 -23.81
C ILE A 418 -17.40 10.19 -23.01
N LYS A 419 -17.33 10.98 -21.93
CA LYS A 419 -18.49 11.34 -21.10
C LYS A 419 -19.57 12.09 -21.88
N GLU A 420 -19.16 12.98 -22.77
CA GLU A 420 -20.06 13.72 -23.68
C GLU A 420 -20.52 12.86 -24.88
N ARG A 421 -20.22 11.55 -24.90
CA ARG A 421 -20.60 10.60 -25.96
C ARG A 421 -20.19 11.06 -27.37
N SER A 422 -19.05 11.73 -27.46
CA SER A 422 -18.57 12.37 -28.70
C SER A 422 -17.34 11.68 -29.30
N LEU A 423 -16.78 10.68 -28.62
CA LEU A 423 -15.61 9.92 -29.08
C LEU A 423 -16.03 8.96 -30.20
N THR A 424 -15.47 9.15 -31.39
CA THR A 424 -15.77 8.31 -32.56
C THR A 424 -14.79 7.14 -32.69
N LEU A 425 -15.12 6.12 -33.50
CA LEU A 425 -14.20 5.03 -33.81
C LEU A 425 -12.95 5.53 -34.56
N GLU A 426 -13.08 6.54 -35.41
CA GLU A 426 -11.94 7.20 -36.07
C GLU A 426 -10.99 7.86 -35.04
N ASP A 427 -11.53 8.44 -33.96
CA ASP A 427 -10.69 9.00 -32.89
C ASP A 427 -9.89 7.89 -32.17
N LEU A 428 -10.50 6.72 -31.95
CA LEU A 428 -9.81 5.54 -31.40
C LEU A 428 -8.74 5.00 -32.36
N ASP A 429 -9.02 4.96 -33.66
CA ASP A 429 -8.02 4.62 -34.68
C ASP A 429 -6.83 5.56 -34.63
N ASN A 430 -7.07 6.87 -34.46
CA ASN A 430 -6.00 7.86 -34.32
C ASN A 430 -5.17 7.62 -33.06
N VAL A 431 -5.80 7.28 -31.91
CA VAL A 431 -5.09 6.95 -30.67
C VAL A 431 -4.25 5.68 -30.85
N TRP A 432 -4.83 4.63 -31.44
CA TRP A 432 -4.16 3.36 -31.66
C TRP A 432 -3.01 3.47 -32.67
N ALA A 433 -3.20 4.20 -33.78
CA ALA A 433 -2.18 4.42 -34.78
C ALA A 433 -0.99 5.24 -34.24
N ALA A 434 -1.18 6.04 -33.18
CA ALA A 434 -0.15 6.91 -32.63
C ALA A 434 1.09 6.16 -32.08
N GLN A 435 0.94 4.89 -31.70
CA GLN A 435 2.07 4.07 -31.24
C GLN A 435 2.83 3.33 -32.36
N ALA A 436 2.19 3.13 -33.52
CA ALA A 436 2.72 2.28 -34.58
C ALA A 436 4.08 2.79 -35.09
N GLY A 437 5.10 1.93 -35.06
CA GLY A 437 6.46 2.25 -35.52
C GLY A 437 7.20 3.32 -34.70
N LYS A 438 6.73 3.65 -33.48
CA LYS A 438 7.35 4.65 -32.59
C LYS A 438 8.25 4.01 -31.52
N HIS A 439 8.98 4.87 -30.80
CA HIS A 439 9.85 4.46 -29.69
C HIS A 439 9.06 3.80 -28.55
N GLU A 440 9.67 2.87 -27.81
CA GLU A 440 9.00 2.06 -26.79
C GLU A 440 8.30 2.86 -25.69
N ALA A 441 8.84 4.03 -25.35
CA ALA A 441 8.20 4.93 -24.38
C ALA A 441 6.82 5.43 -24.86
N ILE A 442 6.67 5.73 -26.15
CA ILE A 442 5.40 6.16 -26.75
C ILE A 442 4.41 5.01 -26.71
N VAL A 443 4.84 3.81 -27.14
CA VAL A 443 4.02 2.60 -27.12
C VAL A 443 3.49 2.33 -25.72
N LYS A 444 4.36 2.35 -24.71
CA LYS A 444 3.97 2.17 -23.31
C LYS A 444 2.94 3.22 -22.87
N ASN A 445 3.20 4.51 -23.14
CA ASN A 445 2.30 5.56 -22.68
C ASN A 445 0.92 5.51 -23.37
N VAL A 446 0.85 5.14 -24.64
CA VAL A 446 -0.43 4.94 -25.36
C VAL A 446 -1.19 3.73 -24.80
N HIS A 447 -0.48 2.63 -24.52
CA HIS A 447 -1.08 1.45 -23.89
C HIS A 447 -1.61 1.78 -22.48
N ASP A 448 -0.82 2.49 -21.67
CA ASP A 448 -1.23 2.95 -20.33
C ASP A 448 -2.43 3.89 -20.39
N LEU A 449 -2.50 4.76 -21.40
CA LEU A 449 -3.63 5.66 -21.66
C LEU A 449 -4.91 4.87 -21.97
N LEU A 450 -4.86 3.92 -22.90
CA LEU A 450 -6.01 3.09 -23.26
C LEU A 450 -6.50 2.25 -22.09
N ALA A 451 -5.59 1.65 -21.32
CA ALA A 451 -5.93 0.88 -20.13
C ALA A 451 -6.68 1.74 -19.09
N LYS A 452 -6.21 2.96 -18.80
CA LYS A 452 -6.87 3.87 -17.86
C LYS A 452 -8.24 4.38 -18.31
N LEU A 453 -8.53 4.33 -19.61
CA LEU A 453 -9.80 4.76 -20.19
C LEU A 453 -10.75 3.58 -20.44
N ALA A 454 -10.32 2.35 -20.21
CA ALA A 454 -11.06 1.12 -20.49
C ALA A 454 -12.48 1.15 -19.92
N TRP A 455 -12.59 1.50 -18.63
CA TRP A 455 -13.86 1.60 -17.92
C TRP A 455 -14.83 2.63 -18.50
N ASP A 456 -14.31 3.68 -19.15
CA ASP A 456 -15.13 4.76 -19.68
C ASP A 456 -15.67 4.42 -21.09
N PHE A 457 -15.09 3.45 -21.82
CA PHE A 457 -15.47 3.13 -23.20
C PHE A 457 -16.84 2.41 -23.31
N SER A 458 -17.53 2.64 -24.43
CA SER A 458 -18.75 1.88 -24.76
C SER A 458 -18.41 0.47 -25.26
N PRO A 459 -19.36 -0.49 -25.24
CA PRO A 459 -19.14 -1.83 -25.78
C PRO A 459 -18.67 -1.84 -27.25
N GLU A 460 -19.24 -0.96 -28.09
CA GLU A 460 -18.85 -0.81 -29.49
C GLU A 460 -17.39 -0.32 -29.66
N GLN A 461 -16.96 0.61 -28.79
CA GLN A 461 -15.59 1.12 -28.78
C GLN A 461 -14.58 0.07 -28.34
N LEU A 462 -14.93 -0.74 -27.33
CA LEU A 462 -14.11 -1.86 -26.88
C LEU A 462 -13.98 -2.94 -27.95
N ASP A 463 -15.07 -3.26 -28.65
CA ASP A 463 -15.09 -4.22 -29.76
C ASP A 463 -14.16 -3.78 -30.90
N HIS A 464 -14.23 -2.50 -31.28
CA HIS A 464 -13.35 -1.93 -32.30
C HIS A 464 -11.86 -1.96 -31.90
N LEU A 465 -11.54 -1.64 -30.64
CA LEU A 465 -10.17 -1.76 -30.11
C LEU A 465 -9.68 -3.21 -30.15
N PHE A 466 -10.57 -4.18 -29.88
CA PHE A 466 -10.24 -5.59 -29.93
C PHE A 466 -9.91 -6.06 -31.35
N GLU A 467 -10.67 -5.62 -32.36
CA GLU A 467 -10.35 -5.86 -33.78
C GLU A 467 -8.98 -5.28 -34.16
N CYS A 468 -8.66 -4.07 -33.67
CA CYS A 468 -7.35 -3.46 -33.87
C CYS A 468 -6.21 -4.29 -33.27
N PHE A 469 -6.42 -4.91 -32.10
CA PHE A 469 -5.44 -5.81 -31.48
C PHE A 469 -5.25 -7.08 -32.31
N GLN A 470 -6.34 -7.72 -32.75
CA GLN A 470 -6.28 -8.92 -33.61
C GLN A 470 -5.55 -8.64 -34.92
N ALA A 471 -5.82 -7.50 -35.57
CA ALA A 471 -5.12 -7.10 -36.78
C ALA A 471 -3.62 -6.93 -36.54
N SER A 472 -3.23 -6.32 -35.41
CA SER A 472 -1.82 -6.13 -35.06
C SER A 472 -1.09 -7.43 -34.72
N TRP A 473 -1.80 -8.46 -34.25
CA TRP A 473 -1.24 -9.76 -33.87
C TRP A 473 -0.51 -10.45 -35.04
N THR A 474 -1.12 -10.41 -36.22
CA THR A 474 -0.62 -11.08 -37.44
C THR A 474 0.77 -10.60 -37.86
N ASN A 475 1.08 -9.32 -37.61
CA ASN A 475 2.31 -8.67 -38.06
C ASN A 475 3.28 -8.31 -36.91
N ALA A 476 2.96 -8.64 -35.66
CA ALA A 476 3.75 -8.27 -34.48
C ALA A 476 4.94 -9.23 -34.24
N ASN A 477 6.10 -8.67 -33.87
CA ASN A 477 7.25 -9.44 -33.39
C ASN A 477 7.07 -9.93 -31.94
N LYS A 478 7.98 -10.80 -31.45
CA LYS A 478 7.89 -11.40 -30.10
C LYS A 478 7.63 -10.36 -28.99
N LYS A 479 8.45 -9.31 -28.93
CA LYS A 479 8.34 -8.25 -27.91
C LYS A 479 7.05 -7.42 -28.02
N GLN A 480 6.54 -7.25 -29.24
CA GLN A 480 5.26 -6.57 -29.48
C GLN A 480 4.08 -7.44 -29.04
N ARG A 481 4.13 -8.75 -29.29
CA ARG A 481 3.11 -9.71 -28.83
C ARG A 481 3.00 -9.73 -27.30
N GLU A 482 4.12 -9.80 -26.58
CA GLU A 482 4.15 -9.76 -25.11
C GLU A 482 3.48 -8.48 -24.55
N LYS A 483 3.82 -7.31 -25.11
CA LYS A 483 3.24 -6.02 -24.68
C LYS A 483 1.76 -5.89 -25.03
N LEU A 484 1.32 -6.50 -26.13
CA LEU A 484 -0.06 -6.53 -26.55
C LEU A 484 -0.89 -7.42 -25.63
N LEU A 485 -0.39 -8.60 -25.25
CA LEU A 485 -1.02 -9.46 -24.25
C LEU A 485 -1.21 -8.75 -22.92
N GLU A 486 -0.19 -8.02 -22.46
CA GLU A 486 -0.28 -7.26 -21.21
C GLU A 486 -1.31 -6.11 -21.28
N LEU A 487 -1.42 -5.41 -22.41
CA LEU A 487 -2.45 -4.40 -22.61
C LEU A 487 -3.86 -5.00 -22.62
N ILE A 488 -4.06 -6.07 -23.40
CA ILE A 488 -5.35 -6.77 -23.52
C ILE A 488 -5.79 -7.29 -22.15
N ARG A 489 -4.86 -7.84 -21.36
CA ARG A 489 -5.11 -8.26 -19.98
C ARG A 489 -5.63 -7.11 -19.12
N ARG A 490 -4.92 -5.97 -19.12
CA ARG A 490 -5.32 -4.81 -18.31
C ARG A 490 -6.68 -4.22 -18.72
N LEU A 491 -7.00 -4.23 -20.01
CA LEU A 491 -8.32 -3.82 -20.51
C LEU A 491 -9.44 -4.73 -20.00
N ALA A 492 -9.19 -6.03 -19.90
CA ALA A 492 -10.15 -6.99 -19.34
C ALA A 492 -10.26 -6.92 -17.81
N GLU A 493 -9.18 -6.58 -17.10
CA GLU A 493 -9.17 -6.38 -15.65
C GLU A 493 -10.00 -5.16 -15.24
N ASP A 494 -9.92 -4.09 -16.01
CA ASP A 494 -10.63 -2.83 -15.76
C ASP A 494 -12.06 -2.81 -16.37
N ASP A 495 -12.59 -3.94 -16.84
CA ASP A 495 -13.96 -4.07 -17.39
C ASP A 495 -14.99 -4.36 -16.29
N LYS A 496 -15.99 -3.46 -16.16
CA LYS A 496 -17.07 -3.59 -15.17
C LYS A 496 -18.13 -4.60 -15.55
N ASP A 497 -18.53 -4.60 -16.82
CA ASP A 497 -19.71 -5.33 -17.29
C ASP A 497 -19.35 -6.78 -17.68
N GLY A 498 -18.05 -7.11 -17.70
CA GLY A 498 -17.52 -8.46 -17.93
C GLY A 498 -17.60 -8.93 -19.38
N VAL A 499 -18.14 -8.11 -20.29
CA VAL A 499 -18.29 -8.41 -21.72
C VAL A 499 -16.92 -8.49 -22.39
N MET A 500 -16.03 -7.54 -22.10
CA MET A 500 -14.66 -7.53 -22.60
C MET A 500 -13.84 -8.63 -21.93
N ALA A 501 -14.03 -8.84 -20.63
CA ALA A 501 -13.38 -9.94 -19.92
C ALA A 501 -13.68 -11.30 -20.57
N HIS A 502 -14.94 -11.59 -20.90
CA HIS A 502 -15.32 -12.83 -21.57
C HIS A 502 -14.69 -12.99 -22.97
N LYS A 503 -14.68 -11.92 -23.78
CA LYS A 503 -14.05 -11.93 -25.11
C LYS A 503 -12.53 -12.13 -25.04
N VAL A 504 -11.87 -11.50 -24.06
CA VAL A 504 -10.43 -11.65 -23.85
C VAL A 504 -10.07 -13.03 -23.30
N LEU A 505 -10.86 -13.59 -22.39
CA LEU A 505 -10.69 -14.97 -21.91
C LEU A 505 -10.76 -15.95 -23.09
N THR A 506 -11.76 -15.79 -23.96
CA THR A 506 -11.89 -16.58 -25.19
C THR A 506 -10.71 -16.40 -26.14
N LEU A 507 -10.18 -15.17 -26.27
CA LEU A 507 -8.99 -14.92 -27.09
C LEU A 507 -7.76 -15.64 -26.55
N PHE A 508 -7.47 -15.49 -25.26
CA PHE A 508 -6.31 -16.11 -24.63
C PHE A 508 -6.41 -17.63 -24.61
N TRP A 509 -7.62 -18.15 -24.46
CA TRP A 509 -7.89 -19.58 -24.62
C TRP A 509 -7.54 -20.04 -26.04
N ASN A 510 -8.12 -19.44 -27.08
CA ASN A 510 -7.83 -19.82 -28.46
C ASN A 510 -6.35 -19.64 -28.83
N LEU A 511 -5.69 -18.63 -28.25
CA LEU A 511 -4.27 -18.38 -28.47
C LEU A 511 -3.38 -19.43 -27.82
N ALA A 512 -3.74 -19.91 -26.62
CA ALA A 512 -3.03 -20.98 -25.94
C ALA A 512 -3.16 -22.33 -26.66
N HIS A 513 -4.21 -22.49 -27.47
CA HIS A 513 -4.53 -23.69 -28.25
C HIS A 513 -4.21 -23.54 -29.74
N SER A 514 -3.23 -22.69 -30.06
CA SER A 514 -2.76 -22.47 -31.43
C SER A 514 -1.38 -23.07 -31.64
N ASP A 515 -1.25 -23.95 -32.65
CA ASP A 515 0.02 -24.61 -33.02
C ASP A 515 1.11 -23.62 -33.48
N ASP A 516 0.72 -22.40 -33.89
CA ASP A 516 1.62 -21.37 -34.41
C ASP A 516 2.22 -20.45 -33.32
N VAL A 517 1.94 -20.74 -32.04
CA VAL A 517 2.31 -19.87 -30.90
C VAL A 517 3.44 -20.51 -30.08
N PRO A 518 4.56 -19.79 -29.83
CA PRO A 518 5.63 -20.29 -28.97
C PRO A 518 5.14 -20.55 -27.52
N THR A 519 5.68 -21.58 -26.87
CA THR A 519 5.32 -22.00 -25.50
C THR A 519 5.37 -20.86 -24.48
N GLU A 520 6.29 -19.91 -24.62
CA GLU A 520 6.39 -18.73 -23.75
C GLU A 520 5.19 -17.78 -23.86
N ILE A 521 4.66 -17.59 -25.07
CA ILE A 521 3.49 -16.75 -25.34
C ILE A 521 2.21 -17.46 -24.88
N MET A 522 2.15 -18.79 -25.05
CA MET A 522 1.11 -19.64 -24.50
C MET A 522 1.07 -19.55 -22.96
N ASP A 523 2.19 -19.75 -22.27
CA ASP A 523 2.25 -19.65 -20.80
C ASP A 523 1.87 -18.22 -20.32
N GLN A 524 2.23 -17.16 -21.06
CA GLN A 524 1.79 -15.79 -20.76
C GLN A 524 0.29 -15.60 -20.95
N ALA A 525 -0.30 -16.13 -22.02
CA ALA A 525 -1.73 -16.07 -22.27
C ALA A 525 -2.53 -16.80 -21.19
N LEU A 526 -2.09 -18.01 -20.79
CA LEU A 526 -2.68 -18.78 -19.69
C LEU A 526 -2.56 -18.05 -18.35
N THR A 527 -1.38 -17.48 -18.05
CA THR A 527 -1.19 -16.67 -16.84
C THR A 527 -2.10 -15.44 -16.82
N ALA A 528 -2.22 -14.74 -17.95
CA ALA A 528 -3.10 -13.58 -18.08
C ALA A 528 -4.58 -13.99 -17.96
N HIS A 529 -4.96 -15.15 -18.50
CA HIS A 529 -6.30 -15.73 -18.37
C HIS A 529 -6.66 -16.01 -16.90
N VAL A 530 -5.75 -16.60 -16.12
CA VAL A 530 -5.95 -16.81 -14.67
C VAL A 530 -6.09 -15.47 -13.95
N LYS A 531 -5.25 -14.48 -14.25
CA LYS A 531 -5.33 -13.15 -13.61
C LYS A 531 -6.65 -12.42 -13.90
N ILE A 532 -7.18 -12.52 -15.12
CA ILE A 532 -8.48 -11.96 -15.45
C ILE A 532 -9.59 -12.67 -14.63
N LEU A 533 -9.52 -13.99 -14.47
CA LEU A 533 -10.47 -14.74 -13.62
C LEU A 533 -10.36 -14.42 -12.13
N ASP A 534 -9.18 -14.00 -11.67
CA ASP A 534 -8.96 -13.53 -10.29
C ASP A 534 -9.53 -12.12 -10.09
N TYR A 535 -9.30 -11.23 -11.05
CA TYR A 535 -9.61 -9.82 -10.94
C TYR A 535 -11.01 -9.42 -11.42
N SER A 536 -11.65 -10.19 -12.31
CA SER A 536 -12.86 -9.76 -13.02
C SER A 536 -13.90 -9.21 -12.05
N CYS A 537 -14.17 -7.91 -12.15
CA CYS A 537 -15.02 -7.17 -11.24
C CYS A 537 -16.53 -7.42 -11.51
N SER A 538 -16.85 -8.50 -12.23
CA SER A 538 -18.22 -8.88 -12.60
C SER A 538 -18.91 -9.59 -11.43
N GLN A 539 -20.23 -9.42 -11.34
CA GLN A 539 -21.07 -10.13 -10.37
C GLN A 539 -21.08 -11.66 -10.60
N GLU A 540 -20.46 -12.14 -11.68
CA GLU A 540 -20.46 -13.53 -12.14
C GLU A 540 -19.05 -14.18 -12.14
N ARG A 541 -18.09 -13.62 -11.38
CA ARG A 541 -16.71 -14.12 -11.29
C ARG A 541 -16.62 -15.64 -11.11
N ASP A 542 -17.43 -16.18 -10.19
CA ASP A 542 -17.39 -17.60 -9.86
C ASP A 542 -18.05 -18.47 -10.95
N ALA A 543 -19.07 -17.95 -11.66
CA ALA A 543 -19.69 -18.64 -12.79
C ALA A 543 -18.75 -18.73 -14.01
N GLN A 544 -17.96 -17.68 -14.29
CA GLN A 544 -16.94 -17.73 -15.34
C GLN A 544 -15.85 -18.75 -15.02
N LYS A 545 -15.39 -18.85 -13.76
CA LYS A 545 -14.41 -19.87 -13.36
C LYS A 545 -14.92 -21.29 -13.61
N THR A 546 -16.19 -21.58 -13.30
CA THR A 546 -16.82 -22.88 -13.59
C THR A 546 -16.83 -23.18 -15.08
N VAL A 547 -17.27 -22.22 -15.92
CA VAL A 547 -17.29 -22.39 -17.39
C VAL A 547 -15.90 -22.75 -17.95
N TRP A 548 -14.85 -22.10 -17.47
CA TRP A 548 -13.48 -22.37 -17.95
C TRP A 548 -12.89 -23.67 -17.39
N LEU A 549 -13.29 -24.10 -16.19
CA LEU A 549 -12.95 -25.44 -15.67
C LEU A 549 -13.62 -26.54 -16.49
N ASP A 550 -14.91 -26.38 -16.83
CA ASP A 550 -15.64 -27.32 -17.70
C ASP A 550 -14.97 -27.45 -19.07
N ASN A 551 -14.55 -26.33 -19.67
CA ASN A 551 -13.80 -26.34 -20.92
C ASN A 551 -12.46 -27.09 -20.80
N CYS A 552 -11.70 -26.91 -19.72
CA CYS A 552 -10.47 -27.66 -19.48
C CYS A 552 -10.74 -29.18 -19.32
N VAL A 553 -11.85 -29.54 -18.68
CA VAL A 553 -12.25 -30.94 -18.48
C VAL A 553 -12.68 -31.59 -19.80
N GLU A 554 -13.41 -30.88 -20.66
CA GLU A 554 -13.76 -31.37 -22.00
C GLU A 554 -12.52 -31.56 -22.88
N GLU A 555 -11.50 -30.72 -22.72
CA GLU A 555 -10.22 -30.86 -23.42
C GLU A 555 -9.46 -32.12 -22.99
N LEU A 556 -9.45 -32.44 -21.70
CA LEU A 556 -8.87 -33.69 -21.18
C LEU A 556 -9.60 -34.95 -21.69
N LYS A 557 -10.87 -34.84 -22.10
CA LYS A 557 -11.63 -35.95 -22.69
C LYS A 557 -11.34 -36.15 -24.18
N THR A 558 -10.90 -35.12 -24.88
CA THR A 558 -10.83 -35.10 -26.36
C THR A 558 -9.44 -35.40 -26.93
N GLY A 559 -8.35 -35.28 -26.15
CA GLY A 559 -7.03 -35.83 -26.53
C GLY A 559 -5.81 -35.31 -25.75
N ASP A 560 -4.63 -35.90 -26.01
CA ASP A 560 -3.39 -35.64 -25.26
C ASP A 560 -2.66 -34.33 -25.65
N GLN A 561 -3.00 -33.73 -26.80
CA GLN A 561 -2.22 -32.61 -27.38
C GLN A 561 -2.20 -31.36 -26.48
N TRP A 562 -3.32 -31.06 -25.81
CA TRP A 562 -3.49 -29.88 -24.96
C TRP A 562 -3.74 -30.23 -23.48
N ALA A 563 -3.58 -31.50 -23.12
CA ALA A 563 -3.82 -31.99 -21.75
C ALA A 563 -2.91 -31.30 -20.71
N LEU A 564 -1.65 -31.03 -21.05
CA LEU A 564 -0.71 -30.37 -20.15
C LEU A 564 -1.08 -28.89 -19.87
N PRO A 565 -1.36 -28.04 -20.89
CA PRO A 565 -1.96 -26.72 -20.69
C PRO A 565 -3.26 -26.75 -19.87
N ALA A 566 -4.20 -27.65 -20.18
CA ALA A 566 -5.46 -27.78 -19.46
C ALA A 566 -5.24 -28.12 -17.97
N LEU A 567 -4.35 -29.06 -17.64
CA LEU A 567 -4.01 -29.41 -16.26
C LEU A 567 -3.34 -28.26 -15.50
N LYS A 568 -2.43 -27.53 -16.15
CA LYS A 568 -1.83 -26.31 -15.59
C LYS A 568 -2.93 -25.28 -15.27
N GLN A 569 -3.84 -25.05 -16.21
CA GLN A 569 -4.90 -24.07 -16.06
C GLN A 569 -5.90 -24.45 -14.96
N ILE A 570 -6.29 -25.73 -14.87
CA ILE A 570 -7.13 -26.26 -13.78
C ILE A 570 -6.46 -25.99 -12.42
N ARG A 571 -5.17 -26.30 -12.27
CA ARG A 571 -4.43 -26.06 -11.01
C ARG A 571 -4.50 -24.59 -10.62
N GLU A 572 -4.15 -23.69 -11.53
CA GLU A 572 -4.07 -22.25 -11.26
C GLU A 572 -5.46 -21.64 -10.98
N ILE A 573 -6.51 -22.03 -11.72
CA ILE A 573 -7.89 -21.57 -11.46
C ILE A 573 -8.37 -22.07 -10.09
N CYS A 574 -8.09 -23.33 -9.73
CA CYS A 574 -8.41 -23.88 -8.42
C CYS A 574 -7.71 -23.14 -7.27
N SER A 575 -6.47 -22.68 -7.48
CA SER A 575 -5.73 -21.86 -6.51
C SER A 575 -6.36 -20.48 -6.26
N LEU A 576 -7.16 -19.94 -7.18
CA LEU A 576 -7.90 -18.69 -7.00
C LEU A 576 -9.07 -18.79 -5.99
N TYR A 577 -9.37 -19.99 -5.48
CA TYR A 577 -10.39 -20.21 -4.44
C TYR A 577 -9.82 -20.21 -3.01
N GLU A 578 -8.54 -19.84 -2.83
CA GLU A 578 -7.94 -19.61 -1.51
C GLU A 578 -8.37 -18.25 -0.92
N PRO A 579 -8.67 -18.16 0.38
CA PRO A 579 -9.12 -16.90 0.96
C PRO A 579 -7.96 -15.93 1.19
N SER A 580 -8.03 -14.75 0.57
CA SER A 580 -7.23 -13.59 0.96
C SER A 580 -7.54 -13.23 2.43
N PRO A 581 -6.54 -13.00 3.30
CA PRO A 581 -6.71 -12.98 4.77
C PRO A 581 -7.50 -11.79 5.35
N ASN A 582 -8.04 -10.89 4.51
CA ASN A 582 -8.58 -9.58 4.93
C ASN A 582 -10.10 -9.36 4.74
N MET A 583 -10.94 -10.40 4.70
CA MET A 583 -12.41 -10.23 4.53
C MET A 583 -13.24 -10.58 5.79
N ASN A 584 -14.24 -9.74 6.07
CA ASN A 584 -15.08 -9.74 7.28
C ASN A 584 -16.03 -10.95 7.39
N HIS A 585 -16.29 -11.35 8.64
CA HIS A 585 -16.99 -12.58 9.05
C HIS A 585 -18.44 -12.77 8.53
N SER A 586 -19.13 -11.73 8.07
CA SER A 586 -20.52 -11.83 7.60
C SER A 586 -20.66 -12.24 6.13
N GLN A 587 -19.61 -12.11 5.32
CA GLN A 587 -19.58 -12.60 3.93
C GLN A 587 -19.03 -14.03 3.82
N ARG A 588 -18.42 -14.57 4.89
CA ARG A 588 -17.98 -15.98 4.97
C ARG A 588 -19.13 -16.97 4.76
N THR A 589 -20.31 -16.66 5.27
CA THR A 589 -21.47 -17.56 5.25
C THR A 589 -22.09 -17.71 3.86
N HIS A 590 -21.99 -16.69 3.01
CA HIS A 590 -22.46 -16.77 1.61
C HIS A 590 -21.42 -17.42 0.67
N HIS A 591 -20.11 -17.26 0.96
CA HIS A 591 -19.03 -17.90 0.19
C HIS A 591 -18.88 -19.41 0.46
N ILE A 592 -19.25 -19.90 1.65
CA ILE A 592 -19.27 -21.33 1.97
C ILE A 592 -20.37 -22.06 1.18
N TYR A 593 -21.49 -21.38 0.90
CA TYR A 593 -22.66 -21.97 0.24
C TYR A 593 -22.41 -22.36 -1.23
N TYR A 594 -21.60 -21.59 -1.97
CA TYR A 594 -21.29 -21.88 -3.39
C TYR A 594 -20.11 -22.84 -3.59
N ARG A 595 -19.23 -22.98 -2.60
CA ARG A 595 -18.10 -23.93 -2.62
C ARG A 595 -18.55 -25.40 -2.72
N GLN A 596 -19.82 -25.66 -2.45
CA GLN A 596 -20.40 -26.99 -2.32
C GLN A 596 -21.43 -27.35 -3.41
N VAL A 597 -21.85 -26.45 -4.31
CA VAL A 597 -23.02 -26.74 -5.18
C VAL A 597 -22.69 -27.43 -6.52
N GLU A 598 -21.47 -27.33 -7.04
CA GLU A 598 -21.19 -27.79 -8.43
C GLU A 598 -20.41 -29.11 -8.57
N LEU A 599 -20.07 -29.82 -7.49
CA LEU A 599 -19.53 -31.20 -7.54
C LEU A 599 -20.47 -32.28 -6.97
N THR A 600 -21.61 -31.89 -6.41
CA THR A 600 -22.48 -32.77 -5.62
C THR A 600 -23.95 -32.53 -5.93
N GLN A 601 -24.58 -33.44 -6.67
CA GLN A 601 -26.04 -33.53 -6.69
C GLN A 601 -26.56 -34.45 -5.56
N TYR A 602 -27.37 -33.82 -4.69
CA TYR A 602 -28.52 -34.29 -3.89
C TYR A 602 -28.47 -35.60 -3.08
N GLN A 603 -28.47 -35.49 -1.73
CA GLN A 603 -29.68 -35.52 -0.87
C GLN A 603 -29.34 -35.11 0.59
N ASP A 604 -30.30 -34.47 1.29
CA ASP A 604 -30.33 -34.19 2.74
C ASP A 604 -29.37 -33.17 3.40
N GLY A 605 -28.99 -32.11 2.68
CA GLY A 605 -28.64 -30.83 3.34
C GLY A 605 -27.35 -30.80 4.17
N GLN A 606 -26.49 -31.82 4.04
CA GLN A 606 -25.07 -31.76 4.40
C GLN A 606 -24.25 -32.21 3.18
N LEU A 607 -23.24 -31.41 2.83
CA LEU A 607 -22.51 -31.49 1.57
C LEU A 607 -21.18 -32.22 1.80
N TRP A 608 -21.21 -33.53 1.59
CA TRP A 608 -20.08 -34.42 1.82
C TRP A 608 -19.44 -34.87 0.49
N LEU A 609 -18.10 -35.02 0.46
CA LEU A 609 -17.42 -35.70 -0.65
C LEU A 609 -17.83 -37.17 -0.69
N CYS A 610 -18.34 -37.67 -1.83
CA CYS A 610 -18.83 -39.04 -1.96
C CYS A 610 -17.69 -40.05 -2.24
N ALA A 611 -17.96 -41.34 -2.01
CA ALA A 611 -16.95 -42.41 -2.03
C ALA A 611 -16.18 -42.51 -3.35
N ASP A 612 -16.87 -42.44 -4.49
CA ASP A 612 -16.24 -42.64 -5.80
C ASP A 612 -15.30 -41.48 -6.16
N GLN A 613 -15.68 -40.24 -5.84
CA GLN A 613 -14.86 -39.06 -6.06
C GLN A 613 -13.62 -39.06 -5.16
N ALA A 614 -13.79 -39.40 -3.87
CA ALA A 614 -12.68 -39.51 -2.93
C ALA A 614 -11.65 -40.55 -3.38
N LYS A 615 -12.11 -41.72 -3.87
CA LYS A 615 -11.25 -42.80 -4.37
C LYS A 615 -10.45 -42.37 -5.61
N GLN A 616 -11.08 -41.68 -6.56
CA GLN A 616 -10.40 -41.20 -7.77
C GLN A 616 -9.31 -40.17 -7.44
N ILE A 617 -9.61 -39.21 -6.57
CA ILE A 617 -8.63 -38.19 -6.15
C ILE A 617 -7.45 -38.85 -5.44
N TRP A 618 -7.72 -39.79 -4.53
CA TRP A 618 -6.69 -40.53 -3.80
C TRP A 618 -5.79 -41.36 -4.75
N HIS A 619 -6.39 -42.09 -5.68
CA HIS A 619 -5.63 -42.87 -6.66
C HIS A 619 -4.70 -41.98 -7.48
N CYS A 620 -5.20 -40.87 -8.04
CA CYS A 620 -4.41 -40.01 -8.92
C CYS A 620 -3.36 -39.17 -8.19
N LEU A 621 -3.65 -38.69 -6.97
CA LEU A 621 -2.80 -37.71 -6.28
C LEU A 621 -2.04 -38.29 -5.09
N ALA A 622 -2.39 -39.45 -4.55
CA ALA A 622 -1.66 -40.09 -3.46
C ALA A 622 -0.92 -41.37 -3.90
N GLU A 623 -1.63 -42.31 -4.53
CA GLU A 623 -1.06 -43.60 -4.97
C GLU A 623 -0.16 -43.40 -6.21
N GLU A 624 -0.73 -42.95 -7.31
CA GLU A 624 -0.07 -42.76 -8.62
C GLU A 624 0.35 -41.30 -8.88
N ALA A 625 0.72 -40.57 -7.81
CA ALA A 625 1.14 -39.19 -7.92
C ALA A 625 2.39 -39.05 -8.82
N VAL A 626 2.27 -38.30 -9.91
CA VAL A 626 3.36 -38.06 -10.86
C VAL A 626 4.51 -37.32 -10.20
N PHE A 627 4.21 -36.33 -9.34
CA PHE A 627 5.22 -35.58 -8.60
C PHE A 627 5.04 -35.69 -7.07
N PRO A 628 6.13 -35.79 -6.29
CA PRO A 628 6.07 -35.82 -4.82
C PRO A 628 5.28 -34.68 -4.14
N PRO A 629 5.30 -33.41 -4.65
CA PRO A 629 4.47 -32.34 -4.08
C PRO A 629 2.96 -32.56 -4.20
N ASP A 630 2.49 -33.27 -5.23
CA ASP A 630 1.06 -33.55 -5.42
C ASP A 630 0.56 -34.49 -4.32
N ARG A 631 1.37 -35.50 -3.98
CA ARG A 631 1.15 -36.41 -2.86
C ARG A 631 1.08 -35.68 -1.53
N GLU A 632 2.01 -34.75 -1.30
CA GLU A 632 2.03 -33.90 -0.11
C GLU A 632 0.78 -33.02 0.01
N ALA A 633 0.32 -32.43 -1.10
CA ALA A 633 -0.90 -31.63 -1.15
C ALA A 633 -2.16 -32.48 -0.91
N CYS A 634 -2.23 -33.66 -1.53
CA CYS A 634 -3.33 -34.61 -1.36
C CYS A 634 -3.48 -35.03 0.10
N PHE A 635 -2.38 -35.39 0.77
CA PHE A 635 -2.42 -35.74 2.19
C PHE A 635 -2.86 -34.59 3.09
N LYS A 636 -2.39 -33.36 2.82
CA LYS A 636 -2.84 -32.16 3.56
C LYS A 636 -4.32 -31.93 3.38
N TRP A 637 -4.84 -32.14 2.18
CA TRP A 637 -6.25 -31.95 1.86
C TRP A 637 -7.13 -32.97 2.60
N PHE A 638 -6.87 -34.27 2.44
CA PHE A 638 -7.61 -35.32 3.16
C PHE A 638 -7.48 -35.22 4.68
N SER A 639 -6.31 -34.80 5.19
CA SER A 639 -6.15 -34.55 6.62
C SER A 639 -7.09 -33.43 7.10
N LYS A 640 -7.24 -32.33 6.35
CA LYS A 640 -8.16 -31.23 6.69
C LYS A 640 -9.63 -31.66 6.70
N LEU A 641 -10.04 -32.56 5.79
CA LEU A 641 -11.40 -33.08 5.73
C LEU A 641 -11.82 -33.86 6.99
N MET A 642 -10.86 -34.25 7.84
CA MET A 642 -11.07 -34.95 9.11
C MET A 642 -10.92 -34.03 10.35
N GLY A 643 -11.11 -32.71 10.16
CA GLY A 643 -11.00 -31.68 11.21
C GLY A 643 -12.19 -31.59 12.17
N GLU A 644 -12.36 -30.45 12.85
CA GLU A 644 -13.44 -30.22 13.83
C GLU A 644 -14.84 -30.19 13.18
N GLU A 645 -14.92 -29.82 11.90
CA GLU A 645 -16.08 -29.99 11.02
C GLU A 645 -15.63 -30.90 9.86
N PRO A 646 -15.95 -32.20 9.87
CA PRO A 646 -15.59 -33.05 8.74
C PRO A 646 -16.42 -32.64 7.52
N ASP A 647 -15.79 -32.64 6.34
CA ASP A 647 -16.43 -32.41 5.03
C ASP A 647 -16.43 -33.72 4.17
N LEU A 648 -15.91 -34.82 4.74
CA LEU A 648 -15.95 -36.17 4.17
C LEU A 648 -17.10 -36.98 4.79
N ASP A 649 -17.90 -37.65 3.96
CA ASP A 649 -19.10 -38.36 4.43
C ASP A 649 -18.72 -39.33 5.57
N PRO A 650 -19.27 -39.15 6.79
CA PRO A 650 -18.94 -40.02 7.90
C PRO A 650 -19.21 -41.49 7.59
N ALA A 651 -20.14 -41.81 6.69
CA ALA A 651 -20.47 -43.17 6.26
C ALA A 651 -19.32 -43.83 5.47
N ILE A 652 -18.51 -43.06 4.74
CA ILE A 652 -17.43 -43.60 3.89
C ILE A 652 -16.08 -43.67 4.61
N ASN A 653 -15.91 -42.97 5.74
CA ASN A 653 -14.63 -42.86 6.44
C ASN A 653 -13.95 -44.20 6.74
N LYS A 654 -14.73 -45.21 7.15
CA LYS A 654 -14.20 -46.55 7.46
C LYS A 654 -13.77 -47.28 6.18
N ASP A 655 -14.64 -47.32 5.18
CA ASP A 655 -14.37 -47.96 3.87
C ASP A 655 -13.14 -47.33 3.20
N PHE A 656 -13.08 -46.00 3.18
CA PHE A 656 -11.97 -45.25 2.60
C PHE A 656 -10.67 -45.46 3.38
N PHE A 657 -10.73 -45.50 4.72
CA PHE A 657 -9.55 -45.80 5.51
C PHE A 657 -9.01 -47.19 5.18
N GLU A 658 -9.85 -48.23 5.23
CA GLU A 658 -9.46 -49.62 5.03
C GLU A 658 -9.00 -49.93 3.59
N ASN A 659 -9.66 -49.36 2.58
CA ASN A 659 -9.44 -49.69 1.18
C ASN A 659 -8.49 -48.74 0.43
N ASN A 660 -8.13 -47.59 1.01
CA ASN A 660 -7.24 -46.63 0.36
C ASN A 660 -6.04 -46.29 1.26
N ILE A 661 -6.28 -45.73 2.45
CA ILE A 661 -5.20 -45.27 3.32
C ILE A 661 -4.35 -46.43 3.85
N LEU A 662 -4.98 -47.54 4.27
CA LEU A 662 -4.26 -48.73 4.76
C LEU A 662 -3.60 -49.55 3.63
N GLN A 663 -3.93 -49.26 2.37
CA GLN A 663 -3.36 -49.94 1.20
C GLN A 663 -2.13 -49.24 0.64
N LEU A 664 -1.95 -47.95 0.95
CA LEU A 664 -0.80 -47.16 0.51
C LEU A 664 0.53 -47.81 0.94
N ASP A 665 1.54 -47.79 0.08
CA ASP A 665 2.88 -48.25 0.47
C ASP A 665 3.48 -47.32 1.54
N PRO A 666 3.89 -47.84 2.72
CA PRO A 666 4.51 -47.04 3.78
C PRO A 666 5.74 -46.24 3.35
N THR A 667 6.44 -46.63 2.29
CA THR A 667 7.59 -45.90 1.74
C THR A 667 7.19 -44.58 1.05
N LEU A 668 5.92 -44.44 0.65
CA LEU A 668 5.37 -43.23 0.02
C LEU A 668 4.83 -42.22 1.02
N LEU A 669 4.73 -42.59 2.31
CA LEU A 669 4.24 -41.69 3.35
C LEU A 669 5.20 -40.54 3.61
N THR A 670 4.68 -39.32 3.56
CA THR A 670 5.35 -38.11 4.01
C THR A 670 4.89 -37.73 5.42
N GLU A 671 5.44 -36.65 5.98
CA GLU A 671 5.01 -36.14 7.28
C GLU A 671 3.50 -35.78 7.28
N SER A 672 3.01 -35.20 6.18
CA SER A 672 1.59 -34.91 6.00
C SER A 672 0.76 -36.18 5.81
N GLY A 673 1.31 -37.20 5.13
CA GLY A 673 0.69 -38.52 5.01
C GLY A 673 0.47 -39.18 6.36
N MET A 674 1.47 -39.15 7.24
CA MET A 674 1.35 -39.68 8.59
C MET A 674 0.31 -38.92 9.43
N LYS A 675 0.24 -37.59 9.31
CA LYS A 675 -0.81 -36.77 9.95
C LYS A 675 -2.21 -37.10 9.41
N CYS A 676 -2.32 -37.39 8.11
CA CYS A 676 -3.57 -37.84 7.50
C CYS A 676 -3.99 -39.20 8.09
N PHE A 677 -3.08 -40.18 8.10
CA PHE A 677 -3.32 -41.49 8.71
C PHE A 677 -3.76 -41.37 10.18
N GLU A 678 -3.05 -40.59 11.00
CA GLU A 678 -3.36 -40.41 12.42
C GLU A 678 -4.79 -39.89 12.65
N ARG A 679 -5.24 -38.91 11.84
CA ARG A 679 -6.59 -38.36 11.95
C ARG A 679 -7.65 -39.41 11.61
N PHE A 680 -7.47 -40.15 10.52
CA PHE A 680 -8.39 -41.23 10.17
C PHE A 680 -8.38 -42.35 11.21
N PHE A 681 -7.20 -42.76 11.69
CA PHE A 681 -7.05 -43.77 12.73
C PHE A 681 -7.81 -43.40 14.00
N LYS A 682 -7.64 -42.17 14.50
CA LYS A 682 -8.34 -41.67 15.69
C LYS A 682 -9.85 -41.54 15.44
N ALA A 683 -10.26 -40.99 14.29
CA ALA A 683 -11.67 -40.77 13.97
C ALA A 683 -12.46 -42.08 13.78
N VAL A 684 -11.94 -43.01 12.97
CA VAL A 684 -12.58 -44.31 12.69
C VAL A 684 -12.67 -45.13 13.97
N ASN A 685 -11.59 -45.26 14.74
CA ASN A 685 -11.64 -46.05 15.98
C ASN A 685 -12.49 -45.39 17.08
N THR A 686 -12.63 -44.07 17.11
CA THR A 686 -13.59 -43.40 18.00
C THR A 686 -15.03 -43.68 17.60
N LYS A 687 -15.34 -43.63 16.30
CA LYS A 687 -16.67 -43.94 15.77
C LYS A 687 -17.07 -45.40 16.02
N GLU A 688 -16.12 -46.32 15.91
CA GLU A 688 -16.32 -47.76 16.18
C GLU A 688 -16.30 -48.10 17.68
N GLY A 689 -16.16 -47.10 18.57
CA GLY A 689 -16.20 -47.28 20.02
C GLY A 689 -14.96 -47.92 20.64
N LYS A 690 -13.88 -48.08 19.87
CA LYS A 690 -12.61 -48.68 20.30
C LYS A 690 -11.68 -47.66 20.99
N LEU A 691 -11.79 -46.38 20.60
CA LEU A 691 -11.18 -45.25 21.29
C LEU A 691 -12.25 -44.35 21.92
N LYS A 692 -11.93 -43.72 23.06
CA LYS A 692 -12.76 -42.72 23.74
C LYS A 692 -12.01 -41.42 23.92
N SER A 693 -12.57 -40.31 23.46
CA SER A 693 -11.98 -38.98 23.64
C SER A 693 -12.21 -38.45 25.06
N LYS A 694 -11.15 -37.98 25.73
CA LYS A 694 -11.18 -37.34 27.06
C LYS A 694 -10.21 -36.16 27.10
N ARG A 695 -10.72 -34.93 27.24
CA ARG A 695 -9.92 -33.69 27.42
C ARG A 695 -8.69 -33.59 26.46
N ARG A 696 -8.93 -33.85 25.17
CA ARG A 696 -7.93 -33.83 24.07
C ARG A 696 -6.95 -35.02 24.03
N THR A 697 -7.13 -36.05 24.86
CA THR A 697 -6.43 -37.34 24.72
C THR A 697 -7.41 -38.45 24.34
N PHE A 698 -6.90 -39.54 23.76
CA PHE A 698 -7.69 -40.71 23.42
C PHE A 698 -7.37 -41.85 24.38
N LEU A 699 -8.42 -42.50 24.90
CA LEU A 699 -8.31 -43.68 25.75
C LEU A 699 -8.70 -44.92 24.95
N MET A 700 -7.87 -45.96 24.98
CA MET A 700 -8.16 -47.23 24.34
C MET A 700 -9.12 -48.06 25.20
N ASP A 701 -10.30 -48.39 24.67
CA ASP A 701 -11.31 -49.20 25.36
C ASP A 701 -11.37 -50.63 24.82
N ASP A 702 -10.82 -50.86 23.62
CA ASP A 702 -10.76 -52.14 22.91
C ASP A 702 -9.37 -52.32 22.27
N VAL A 703 -8.80 -53.52 22.36
CA VAL A 703 -7.47 -53.86 21.85
C VAL A 703 -7.42 -54.00 20.33
N ASP A 704 -8.56 -54.30 19.69
CA ASP A 704 -8.63 -54.59 18.26
C ASP A 704 -8.73 -53.32 17.40
N LEU A 705 -7.83 -52.35 17.58
CA LEU A 705 -7.85 -51.08 16.82
C LEU A 705 -7.68 -51.30 15.30
N ILE A 706 -8.52 -50.64 14.51
CA ILE A 706 -8.47 -50.66 13.04
C ILE A 706 -7.25 -49.86 12.59
N GLY A 707 -6.38 -50.48 11.80
CA GLY A 707 -5.15 -49.86 11.27
C GLY A 707 -3.88 -50.16 12.07
N THR A 708 -3.94 -50.94 13.16
CA THR A 708 -2.75 -51.31 13.96
C THR A 708 -1.71 -52.07 13.16
N GLU A 709 -2.13 -53.04 12.33
CA GLU A 709 -1.19 -53.77 11.47
C GLU A 709 -0.51 -52.87 10.43
N TYR A 710 -1.25 -51.91 9.88
CA TYR A 710 -0.66 -50.92 9.00
C TYR A 710 0.32 -50.01 9.75
N LEU A 711 -0.02 -49.58 10.96
CA LEU A 711 0.86 -48.77 11.81
C LEU A 711 2.20 -49.51 12.08
N TRP A 712 2.16 -50.81 12.34
CA TRP A 712 3.37 -51.65 12.44
C TRP A 712 4.15 -51.74 11.12
N ARG A 713 3.46 -51.83 9.97
CA ARG A 713 4.10 -51.75 8.65
C ARG A 713 4.77 -50.39 8.42
N VAL A 714 4.17 -49.29 8.89
CA VAL A 714 4.77 -47.95 8.83
C VAL A 714 6.02 -47.88 9.70
N ILE A 715 5.97 -48.36 10.94
CA ILE A 715 7.12 -48.41 11.84
C ILE A 715 8.28 -49.18 11.18
N THR A 716 7.99 -50.34 10.58
CA THR A 716 9.05 -51.20 10.03
C THR A 716 9.55 -50.80 8.64
N ASN A 717 8.74 -50.15 7.80
CA ASN A 717 9.07 -49.97 6.37
C ASN A 717 9.18 -48.52 5.88
N SER A 718 8.83 -47.51 6.69
CA SER A 718 8.94 -46.10 6.29
C SER A 718 10.32 -45.48 6.57
N GLY A 719 10.54 -44.21 6.21
CA GLY A 719 11.72 -43.44 6.60
C GLY A 719 11.78 -43.16 8.11
N ASP A 720 12.97 -42.85 8.64
CA ASP A 720 13.19 -42.74 10.09
C ASP A 720 12.29 -41.71 10.78
N GLU A 721 12.04 -40.56 10.15
CA GLU A 721 11.15 -39.53 10.70
C GLU A 721 9.70 -40.02 10.82
N ILE A 722 9.20 -40.69 9.78
CA ILE A 722 7.82 -41.20 9.72
C ILE A 722 7.66 -42.36 10.71
N ALA A 723 8.63 -43.26 10.78
CA ALA A 723 8.65 -44.34 11.76
C ALA A 723 8.65 -43.79 13.20
N GLY A 724 9.39 -42.73 13.49
CA GLY A 724 9.37 -42.06 14.80
C GLY A 724 7.97 -41.57 15.20
N ARG A 725 7.25 -40.92 14.28
CA ARG A 725 5.87 -40.44 14.51
C ARG A 725 4.88 -41.59 14.68
N ALA A 726 5.07 -42.68 13.95
CA ALA A 726 4.28 -43.89 14.10
C ALA A 726 4.50 -44.56 15.46
N ILE A 727 5.74 -44.59 15.97
CA ILE A 727 6.07 -45.06 17.32
C ILE A 727 5.40 -44.19 18.39
N GLU A 728 5.41 -42.86 18.22
CA GLU A 728 4.73 -41.93 19.14
C GLU A 728 3.23 -42.21 19.22
N LEU A 729 2.57 -42.41 18.07
CA LEU A 729 1.14 -42.73 18.02
C LEU A 729 0.83 -44.08 18.66
N LEU A 730 1.62 -45.12 18.36
CA LEU A 730 1.43 -46.45 18.93
C LEU A 730 1.64 -46.43 20.45
N LYS A 731 2.65 -45.69 20.94
CA LYS A 731 2.86 -45.45 22.37
C LYS A 731 1.65 -44.77 22.99
N GLU A 732 1.18 -43.65 22.41
CA GLU A 732 0.05 -42.86 22.92
C GLU A 732 -1.19 -43.74 23.15
N VAL A 733 -1.56 -44.57 22.18
CA VAL A 733 -2.80 -45.36 22.28
C VAL A 733 -2.68 -46.57 23.20
N ASN A 734 -1.49 -47.14 23.35
CA ASN A 734 -1.28 -48.31 24.20
C ASN A 734 -0.97 -47.97 25.67
N THR A 735 -0.61 -46.73 25.99
CA THR A 735 -0.39 -46.30 27.39
C THR A 735 -1.62 -45.63 27.99
N ASN A 736 -2.46 -45.00 27.16
CA ASN A 736 -3.70 -44.37 27.59
C ASN A 736 -4.87 -45.36 27.59
N LEU A 737 -4.93 -46.22 28.60
CA LEU A 737 -5.98 -47.24 28.69
C LEU A 737 -7.28 -46.70 29.30
N GLY A 738 -8.41 -47.09 28.71
CA GLY A 738 -9.76 -46.83 29.21
C GLY A 738 -10.09 -47.68 30.45
N PRO A 739 -11.18 -47.35 31.18
CA PRO A 739 -11.52 -48.00 32.45
C PRO A 739 -11.68 -49.53 32.36
N ARG A 740 -12.09 -50.03 31.19
CA ARG A 740 -12.23 -51.48 30.95
C ARG A 740 -10.88 -52.19 30.98
N LEU A 741 -9.90 -51.67 30.25
CA LEU A 741 -8.56 -52.26 30.15
C LEU A 741 -7.71 -51.99 31.38
N GLN A 742 -7.95 -50.90 32.11
CA GLN A 742 -7.31 -50.65 33.41
C GLN A 742 -7.63 -51.71 34.45
N ALA A 743 -8.80 -52.36 34.38
CA ALA A 743 -9.16 -53.45 35.29
C ALA A 743 -8.34 -54.73 35.02
N SER A 744 -7.83 -54.91 33.81
CA SER A 744 -7.00 -56.03 33.34
C SER A 744 -5.61 -55.57 32.91
N LEU A 745 -5.06 -54.57 33.60
CA LEU A 745 -3.82 -53.86 33.22
C LEU A 745 -2.62 -54.80 33.03
N LEU A 746 -2.48 -55.79 33.92
CA LEU A 746 -1.40 -56.78 33.87
C LEU A 746 -1.47 -57.65 32.60
N GLU A 747 -2.65 -58.17 32.27
CA GLU A 747 -2.87 -58.98 31.07
C GLU A 747 -2.59 -58.16 29.81
N PHE A 748 -2.96 -56.87 29.82
CA PHE A 748 -2.67 -55.97 28.72
C PHE A 748 -1.16 -55.74 28.54
N HIS A 749 -0.44 -55.43 29.62
CA HIS A 749 1.03 -55.27 29.58
C HIS A 749 1.72 -56.52 29.04
N ASP A 750 1.35 -57.70 29.53
CA ASP A 750 1.93 -58.98 29.11
C ASP A 750 1.66 -59.26 27.62
N SER A 751 0.44 -59.02 27.16
CA SER A 751 0.05 -59.18 25.76
C SER A 751 0.83 -58.25 24.83
N PHE A 752 0.91 -56.95 25.15
CA PHE A 752 1.61 -55.96 24.31
C PHE A 752 3.13 -56.19 24.26
N VAL A 753 3.74 -56.54 25.41
CA VAL A 753 5.16 -56.91 25.46
C VAL A 753 5.40 -58.17 24.64
N SER A 754 4.55 -59.19 24.77
CA SER A 754 4.65 -60.43 23.98
C SER A 754 4.55 -60.15 22.49
N GLU A 755 3.63 -59.29 22.04
CA GLU A 755 3.52 -58.88 20.63
C GLU A 755 4.82 -58.24 20.12
N CYS A 756 5.41 -57.33 20.91
CA CYS A 756 6.69 -56.71 20.56
C CYS A 756 7.82 -57.74 20.46
N LEU A 757 7.87 -58.70 21.38
CA LEU A 757 8.89 -59.76 21.39
C LEU A 757 8.71 -60.74 20.23
N ASP A 758 7.48 -61.10 19.88
CA ASP A 758 7.17 -61.98 18.76
C ASP A 758 7.54 -61.32 17.42
N ARG A 759 7.23 -60.03 17.25
CA ARG A 759 7.68 -59.26 16.07
C ARG A 759 9.20 -59.15 16.02
N LEU A 760 9.86 -58.88 17.15
CA LEU A 760 11.33 -58.83 17.23
C LEU A 760 11.94 -60.19 16.87
N ARG A 761 11.34 -61.29 17.34
CA ARG A 761 11.75 -62.65 17.03
C ARG A 761 11.61 -62.97 15.55
N ALA A 762 10.51 -62.58 14.91
CA ALA A 762 10.31 -62.78 13.47
C ALA A 762 11.40 -62.08 12.63
N HIS A 763 11.76 -60.84 12.98
CA HIS A 763 12.87 -60.14 12.34
C HIS A 763 14.23 -60.78 12.65
N TYR A 764 14.47 -61.21 13.90
CA TYR A 764 15.68 -61.91 14.29
C TYR A 764 15.87 -63.23 13.52
N ASP A 765 14.81 -64.02 13.38
CA ASP A 765 14.84 -65.28 12.62
C ASP A 765 15.18 -65.00 11.15
N THR A 766 14.62 -63.92 10.58
CA THR A 766 14.95 -63.45 9.22
C THR A 766 16.42 -63.05 9.11
N VAL A 767 16.95 -62.24 10.03
CA VAL A 767 18.37 -61.87 10.08
C VAL A 767 19.24 -63.11 10.23
N SER A 768 18.85 -64.07 11.07
CA SER A 768 19.60 -65.30 11.30
C SER A 768 19.72 -66.15 10.03
N VAL A 769 18.64 -66.25 9.25
CA VAL A 769 18.64 -66.93 7.94
C VAL A 769 19.50 -66.17 6.92
N LEU A 770 19.36 -64.85 6.83
CA LEU A 770 20.15 -64.02 5.91
C LEU A 770 21.66 -64.08 6.25
N ASN A 771 21.99 -64.12 7.54
CA ASN A 771 23.37 -64.19 8.03
C ASN A 771 24.04 -65.55 7.75
N GLN A 772 23.25 -66.64 7.70
CA GLN A 772 23.74 -67.95 7.26
C GLN A 772 24.00 -68.01 5.74
N ALA A 773 23.32 -67.16 4.95
CA ALA A 773 23.54 -67.07 3.51
C ALA A 773 24.79 -66.24 3.14
N THR A 774 25.16 -65.25 3.96
CA THR A 774 26.38 -64.42 3.78
C THR A 774 27.69 -65.20 3.88
N GLU A 775 27.70 -66.37 4.53
CA GLU A 775 28.90 -67.23 4.57
C GLU A 775 29.23 -67.87 3.21
N LYS A 776 28.34 -67.76 2.21
CA LYS A 776 28.49 -68.44 0.90
C LYS A 776 28.69 -67.50 -0.30
N GLU A 777 28.27 -66.24 -0.26
CA GLU A 777 28.46 -65.27 -1.36
C GLU A 777 28.64 -63.82 -0.83
N GLU A 778 29.64 -63.10 -1.34
CA GLU A 778 29.85 -61.66 -1.12
C GLU A 778 28.91 -60.84 -2.02
N ASP A 779 27.62 -60.74 -1.65
CA ASP A 779 26.62 -59.96 -2.41
C ASP A 779 26.20 -58.67 -1.68
N CYS A 780 26.38 -57.52 -2.36
CA CYS A 780 26.00 -56.18 -1.89
C CYS A 780 24.49 -56.05 -1.60
N VAL A 781 23.66 -56.79 -2.34
CA VAL A 781 22.20 -56.80 -2.13
C VAL A 781 21.84 -57.45 -0.80
N LEU A 782 22.54 -58.53 -0.43
CA LEU A 782 22.31 -59.25 0.82
C LEU A 782 22.66 -58.39 2.04
N ALA A 783 23.77 -57.64 1.98
CA ALA A 783 24.17 -56.71 3.04
C ALA A 783 23.13 -55.60 3.27
N THR A 784 22.52 -55.09 2.20
CA THR A 784 21.48 -54.06 2.27
C THR A 784 20.19 -54.61 2.90
N ARG A 785 19.81 -55.86 2.57
CA ARG A 785 18.66 -56.54 3.19
C ARG A 785 18.90 -56.82 4.68
N LEU A 786 20.11 -57.22 5.05
CA LEU A 786 20.49 -57.48 6.44
C LEU A 786 20.47 -56.18 7.27
N GLN A 787 20.97 -55.09 6.71
CA GLN A 787 20.88 -53.75 7.32
C GLN A 787 19.42 -53.30 7.48
N ALA A 788 18.56 -53.51 6.46
CA ALA A 788 17.14 -53.14 6.54
C ALA A 788 16.40 -53.93 7.64
N GLU A 789 16.65 -55.24 7.78
CA GLU A 789 16.08 -56.04 8.86
C GLU A 789 16.62 -55.64 10.24
N ALA A 790 17.91 -55.30 10.36
CA ALA A 790 18.47 -54.79 11.60
C ALA A 790 17.80 -53.46 12.02
N VAL A 791 17.53 -52.56 11.07
CA VAL A 791 16.77 -51.32 11.33
C VAL A 791 15.35 -51.64 11.81
N ARG A 792 14.66 -52.61 11.19
CA ARG A 792 13.32 -53.07 11.65
C ARG A 792 13.35 -53.56 13.08
N MET A 793 14.33 -54.40 13.44
CA MET A 793 14.54 -54.85 14.82
C MET A 793 14.76 -53.68 15.78
N CYS A 794 15.63 -52.72 15.44
CA CYS A 794 15.87 -51.54 16.26
C CYS A 794 14.59 -50.72 16.48
N ARG A 795 13.72 -50.62 15.48
CA ARG A 795 12.45 -49.88 15.58
C ARG A 795 11.43 -50.61 16.46
N VAL A 796 11.33 -51.95 16.39
CA VAL A 796 10.50 -52.74 17.31
C VAL A 796 11.00 -52.62 18.75
N MET A 797 12.32 -52.71 18.96
CA MET A 797 12.92 -52.45 20.28
C MET A 797 12.65 -51.02 20.77
N LYS A 798 12.61 -50.05 19.86
CA LYS A 798 12.29 -48.65 20.20
C LYS A 798 10.84 -48.50 20.65
N VAL A 799 9.88 -49.17 20.00
CA VAL A 799 8.48 -49.22 20.48
C VAL A 799 8.43 -49.74 21.92
N LEU A 800 9.08 -50.87 22.19
CA LEU A 800 9.11 -51.46 23.54
C LEU A 800 9.76 -50.51 24.56
N GLN A 801 10.87 -49.88 24.18
CA GLN A 801 11.56 -48.90 25.03
C GLN A 801 10.66 -47.70 25.37
N GLU A 802 10.01 -47.11 24.36
CA GLU A 802 9.14 -45.95 24.53
C GLU A 802 7.90 -46.27 25.36
N TYR A 803 7.31 -47.44 25.13
CA TYR A 803 6.16 -47.94 25.92
C TYR A 803 6.51 -48.11 27.40
N ILE A 804 7.59 -48.86 27.69
CA ILE A 804 8.04 -49.08 29.08
C ILE A 804 8.44 -47.74 29.74
N GLY A 805 9.10 -46.87 28.99
CA GLY A 805 9.52 -45.55 29.45
C GLY A 805 8.34 -44.66 29.85
N GLU A 806 7.26 -44.66 29.07
CA GLU A 806 6.05 -43.91 29.38
C GLU A 806 5.34 -44.48 30.62
N CYS A 807 5.13 -45.81 30.68
CA CYS A 807 4.50 -46.45 31.84
C CYS A 807 5.30 -46.25 33.14
N ASP A 808 6.63 -46.34 33.07
CA ASP A 808 7.50 -46.05 34.20
C ASP A 808 7.50 -44.56 34.57
N GLY A 809 7.33 -43.66 33.60
CA GLY A 809 7.30 -42.21 33.77
C GLY A 809 6.01 -41.70 34.43
N ASP A 810 4.88 -42.33 34.11
CA ASP A 810 3.56 -42.07 34.70
C ASP A 810 3.44 -42.61 36.13
N PHE A 811 4.31 -43.54 36.53
CA PHE A 811 4.36 -44.04 37.90
C PHE A 811 4.93 -42.99 38.87
N THR A 812 4.05 -42.32 39.62
CA THR A 812 4.43 -41.19 40.49
C THR A 812 4.87 -41.57 41.89
N VAL A 813 4.73 -42.83 42.29
CA VAL A 813 5.05 -43.32 43.64
C VAL A 813 6.55 -43.68 43.75
N GLU A 814 7.10 -43.68 44.97
CA GLU A 814 8.48 -44.12 45.21
C GLU A 814 8.66 -45.58 44.74
N ARG A 815 9.70 -45.82 43.93
CA ARG A 815 10.06 -47.12 43.37
C ARG A 815 11.11 -47.81 44.23
N LYS A 816 10.96 -49.11 44.48
CA LYS A 816 12.00 -49.96 45.07
C LYS A 816 12.84 -50.66 44.00
N ILE A 817 12.22 -50.99 42.88
CA ILE A 817 12.85 -51.63 41.71
C ILE A 817 13.30 -50.52 40.77
N LEU A 818 14.56 -50.55 40.34
CA LEU A 818 15.06 -49.56 39.39
C LEU A 818 14.25 -49.68 38.08
N PRO A 819 13.59 -48.61 37.60
CA PRO A 819 12.83 -48.66 36.36
C PRO A 819 13.71 -49.13 35.19
N LEU A 820 13.19 -50.02 34.34
CA LEU A 820 13.98 -50.69 33.31
C LEU A 820 14.57 -49.69 32.30
N HIS A 821 13.83 -48.63 31.98
CA HIS A 821 14.32 -47.53 31.14
C HIS A 821 15.52 -46.76 31.76
N ARG A 822 15.78 -46.93 33.07
CA ARG A 822 16.91 -46.34 33.82
C ARG A 822 18.02 -47.34 34.13
N ALA A 823 17.89 -48.60 33.72
CA ALA A 823 18.88 -49.66 33.94
C ALA A 823 20.12 -49.53 33.02
N CYS A 824 20.46 -48.30 32.64
CA CYS A 824 21.66 -47.95 31.87
C CYS A 824 22.85 -47.75 32.81
N ARG A 825 24.08 -47.98 32.34
CA ARG A 825 25.31 -47.72 33.14
C ARG A 825 25.36 -46.26 33.61
N GLY A 826 25.21 -46.03 34.92
CA GLY A 826 25.40 -44.72 35.55
C GLY A 826 26.74 -44.57 36.26
N LYS A 827 26.91 -43.46 36.99
CA LYS A 827 28.12 -43.12 37.76
C LYS A 827 27.75 -42.80 39.20
N HIS A 828 28.62 -43.20 40.12
CA HIS A 828 28.55 -42.74 41.51
C HIS A 828 28.91 -41.25 41.58
N LEU A 829 28.20 -40.51 42.42
CA LEU A 829 28.40 -39.08 42.65
C LEU A 829 28.49 -38.82 44.15
N THR A 830 29.50 -38.05 44.57
CA THR A 830 29.57 -37.44 45.89
C THR A 830 29.23 -35.96 45.76
N LEU A 831 28.21 -35.46 46.45
CA LEU A 831 27.80 -34.06 46.42
C LEU A 831 28.05 -33.43 47.79
N LEU A 832 28.66 -32.24 47.81
CA LEU A 832 28.93 -31.48 49.04
C LEU A 832 27.75 -30.55 49.29
N VAL A 833 27.05 -30.66 50.41
CA VAL A 833 25.88 -29.83 50.71
C VAL A 833 26.19 -28.88 51.86
N ARG A 834 26.25 -27.58 51.58
CA ARG A 834 26.51 -26.50 52.55
C ARG A 834 25.24 -25.77 52.93
N PHE A 835 25.00 -25.57 54.22
CA PHE A 835 23.80 -24.88 54.70
C PHE A 835 24.04 -23.38 54.89
N SER A 836 23.18 -22.54 54.32
CA SER A 836 23.26 -21.08 54.42
C SER A 836 22.09 -20.50 55.23
N ASN A 837 21.98 -20.86 56.51
CA ASN A 837 20.90 -20.40 57.40
C ASN A 837 21.42 -19.47 58.52
N PRO A 838 20.95 -18.21 58.60
CA PRO A 838 21.26 -17.34 59.74
C PRO A 838 20.49 -17.82 60.98
N GLY A 839 21.18 -18.45 61.94
CA GLY A 839 20.61 -18.82 63.25
C GLY A 839 20.57 -20.33 63.58
N ARG A 840 20.97 -21.21 62.66
CA ARG A 840 21.24 -22.64 62.95
C ARG A 840 22.51 -23.07 62.21
N THR A 841 23.54 -23.47 62.93
CA THR A 841 24.74 -24.09 62.35
C THR A 841 24.45 -25.57 62.11
N VAL A 842 24.10 -25.93 60.87
CA VAL A 842 24.08 -27.33 60.42
C VAL A 842 25.40 -27.58 59.71
N ASP A 843 26.12 -28.64 60.09
CA ASP A 843 27.39 -29.01 59.45
C ASP A 843 27.18 -29.32 57.97
N ASP A 844 28.19 -28.99 57.15
CA ASP A 844 28.22 -29.37 55.73
C ASP A 844 28.16 -30.91 55.61
N LEU A 845 27.39 -31.42 54.63
CA LEU A 845 27.15 -32.85 54.43
C LEU A 845 27.75 -33.37 53.14
N ASP A 846 28.45 -34.49 53.24
CA ASP A 846 28.81 -35.32 52.08
C ASP A 846 27.67 -36.29 51.76
N MET A 847 27.05 -36.11 50.59
CA MET A 847 25.97 -36.93 50.09
C MET A 847 26.48 -37.90 49.02
N PHE A 848 26.32 -39.20 49.25
CA PHE A 848 26.64 -40.25 48.28
C PHE A 848 25.36 -40.64 47.53
N THR A 849 25.36 -40.47 46.21
CA THR A 849 24.21 -40.71 45.32
C THR A 849 24.69 -41.27 43.98
N HIS A 850 23.77 -41.52 43.05
CA HIS A 850 24.05 -42.06 41.73
C HIS A 850 23.45 -41.19 40.62
N SER A 851 24.06 -41.16 39.44
CA SER A 851 23.61 -40.35 38.31
C SER A 851 22.19 -40.68 37.83
N ASN A 852 21.70 -41.88 38.12
CA ASN A 852 20.35 -42.34 37.77
C ASN A 852 19.34 -42.15 38.92
N ASP A 853 19.76 -41.58 40.06
CA ASP A 853 18.83 -41.14 41.10
C ASP A 853 18.06 -39.90 40.63
N THR A 854 16.91 -39.63 41.25
CA THR A 854 16.13 -38.41 40.98
C THR A 854 16.51 -37.29 41.94
N LEU A 855 16.26 -36.05 41.51
CA LEU A 855 16.40 -34.88 42.40
C LEU A 855 15.51 -35.00 43.66
N ALA A 856 14.31 -35.58 43.54
CA ALA A 856 13.45 -35.86 44.68
C ALA A 856 14.13 -36.78 45.72
N SER A 857 14.79 -37.84 45.25
CA SER A 857 15.51 -38.79 46.11
C SER A 857 16.65 -38.09 46.85
N LEU A 858 17.43 -37.27 46.14
CA LEU A 858 18.51 -36.47 46.75
C LEU A 858 18.00 -35.54 47.86
N ARG A 859 16.91 -34.80 47.61
CA ARG A 859 16.28 -33.92 48.64
C ARG A 859 15.86 -34.71 49.87
N ARG A 860 15.24 -35.89 49.69
CA ARG A 860 14.84 -36.78 50.79
C ARG A 860 16.04 -37.27 51.57
N GLN A 861 17.11 -37.69 50.90
CA GLN A 861 18.33 -38.14 51.57
C GLN A 861 18.98 -37.02 52.40
N VAL A 862 19.02 -35.78 51.88
CA VAL A 862 19.52 -34.61 52.63
C VAL A 862 18.65 -34.34 53.87
N LEU A 863 17.32 -34.29 53.71
CA LEU A 863 16.37 -34.08 54.80
C LEU A 863 16.47 -35.16 55.89
N ARG A 864 16.63 -36.44 55.51
CA ARG A 864 16.85 -37.55 56.44
C ARG A 864 18.15 -37.38 57.23
N ARG A 865 19.24 -36.94 56.57
CA ARG A 865 20.57 -36.81 57.18
C ARG A 865 20.66 -35.68 58.21
N ILE A 866 19.94 -34.57 58.00
CA ILE A 866 19.86 -33.47 58.97
C ILE A 866 18.88 -33.72 60.13
N LYS A 867 18.22 -34.89 60.18
CA LYS A 867 17.22 -35.25 61.20
C LYS A 867 16.14 -34.17 61.41
N ALA A 868 15.68 -33.51 60.34
CA ALA A 868 14.61 -32.52 60.43
C ALA A 868 13.27 -33.22 60.72
N THR A 869 12.94 -33.43 61.99
CA THR A 869 11.76 -34.18 62.46
C THR A 869 10.49 -33.33 62.62
N GLY A 870 10.34 -32.25 61.84
CA GLY A 870 9.12 -31.43 61.81
C GLY A 870 8.47 -31.42 60.44
N ALA A 871 7.15 -31.67 60.36
CA ALA A 871 6.37 -31.71 59.12
C ALA A 871 6.36 -30.40 58.29
N ASN A 872 7.00 -29.33 58.77
CA ASN A 872 6.91 -27.98 58.21
C ASN A 872 8.27 -27.40 57.78
N VAL A 873 9.24 -28.23 57.36
CA VAL A 873 10.55 -27.76 56.89
C VAL A 873 10.68 -27.95 55.38
N LYS A 874 10.85 -26.84 54.64
CA LYS A 874 11.14 -26.84 53.20
C LYS A 874 12.64 -26.79 52.96
N LEU A 875 13.15 -27.68 52.10
CA LEU A 875 14.55 -27.70 51.65
C LEU A 875 14.67 -27.15 50.22
N ASP A 876 15.30 -25.99 50.11
CA ASP A 876 15.69 -25.39 48.83
C ASP A 876 17.17 -25.71 48.56
N LEU A 877 17.46 -26.34 47.43
CA LEU A 877 18.82 -26.70 46.98
C LEU A 877 19.21 -25.77 45.83
N LEU A 878 20.42 -25.22 45.90
CA LEU A 878 20.94 -24.29 44.91
C LEU A 878 22.26 -24.78 44.32
N ILE A 879 22.38 -24.64 43.01
CA ILE A 879 23.62 -24.86 42.24
C ILE A 879 24.12 -23.49 41.79
N ASN A 880 25.35 -23.09 42.16
CA ASN A 880 25.94 -21.79 41.78
C ASN A 880 25.05 -20.57 42.07
N GLY A 881 24.15 -20.67 43.07
CA GLY A 881 23.18 -19.62 43.40
C GLY A 881 21.82 -19.72 42.71
N GLU A 882 21.66 -20.61 41.74
CA GLU A 882 20.36 -20.90 41.09
C GLU A 882 19.58 -21.99 41.83
N LEU A 883 18.27 -21.78 42.00
CA LEU A 883 17.40 -22.72 42.68
C LEU A 883 17.07 -23.92 41.78
N LEU A 884 17.30 -25.13 42.28
CA LEU A 884 16.71 -26.33 41.69
C LEU A 884 15.23 -26.36 42.04
N PHE A 885 14.35 -26.35 41.04
CA PHE A 885 12.92 -26.22 41.27
C PHE A 885 12.28 -27.58 41.62
N PRO A 886 11.23 -27.60 42.47
CA PRO A 886 10.48 -28.84 42.74
C PRO A 886 9.84 -29.47 41.49
N ALA A 887 9.55 -28.68 40.44
CA ALA A 887 9.07 -29.20 39.16
C ALA A 887 10.09 -30.13 38.47
N GLU A 888 11.37 -30.03 38.83
CA GLU A 888 12.45 -30.84 38.29
C GLU A 888 12.72 -32.11 39.12
N ASP A 889 11.95 -32.35 40.18
CA ASP A 889 12.15 -33.48 41.10
C ASP A 889 12.09 -34.85 40.41
N ARG A 890 11.44 -34.92 39.24
CA ARG A 890 11.36 -36.14 38.39
C ARG A 890 12.58 -36.34 37.48
N LYS A 891 13.41 -35.31 37.26
CA LYS A 891 14.63 -35.42 36.44
C LYS A 891 15.67 -36.28 37.16
N LEU A 892 16.44 -37.01 36.35
CA LEU A 892 17.61 -37.73 36.84
C LEU A 892 18.73 -36.74 37.19
N LEU A 893 19.59 -37.08 38.15
CA LEU A 893 20.74 -36.24 38.48
C LEU A 893 21.69 -36.06 37.29
N SER A 894 21.75 -37.02 36.34
CA SER A 894 22.48 -36.91 35.07
C SER A 894 21.92 -35.88 34.09
N GLN A 895 20.63 -35.52 34.23
CA GLN A 895 19.94 -34.54 33.38
C GLN A 895 20.01 -33.13 33.98
N ILE A 896 20.52 -33.01 35.20
CA ILE A 896 20.78 -31.76 35.90
C ILE A 896 22.29 -31.51 35.77
N PRO A 897 22.77 -30.25 35.69
CA PRO A 897 24.20 -29.94 35.56
C PRO A 897 25.00 -30.20 36.86
N LEU A 898 24.81 -31.36 37.49
CA LEU A 898 25.55 -31.83 38.65
C LEU A 898 26.80 -32.60 38.22
N ARG A 899 27.90 -32.41 38.96
CA ARG A 899 29.15 -33.14 38.77
C ARG A 899 29.63 -33.74 40.10
N ASP A 900 30.51 -34.73 40.00
CA ASP A 900 31.12 -35.31 41.20
C ASP A 900 31.86 -34.23 42.01
N LYS A 901 31.73 -34.28 43.33
CA LYS A 901 32.23 -33.34 44.35
C LYS A 901 31.72 -31.91 44.24
N MET A 902 30.64 -31.68 43.49
CA MET A 902 30.06 -30.35 43.35
C MET A 902 29.43 -29.86 44.65
N LEU A 903 29.58 -28.56 44.93
CA LEU A 903 29.00 -27.89 46.09
C LEU A 903 27.56 -27.43 45.79
N LEU A 904 26.61 -27.90 46.58
CA LEU A 904 25.24 -27.46 46.64
C LEU A 904 25.03 -26.58 47.87
N THR A 905 24.34 -25.46 47.69
CA THR A 905 23.90 -24.64 48.83
C THR A 905 22.49 -25.05 49.22
N ALA A 906 22.30 -25.50 50.46
CA ALA A 906 21.00 -25.82 51.02
C ALA A 906 20.49 -24.68 51.89
N LYS A 907 19.22 -24.31 51.70
CA LYS A 907 18.47 -23.38 52.54
C LYS A 907 17.28 -24.11 53.15
N LEU A 908 17.16 -24.01 54.48
CA LEU A 908 16.05 -24.59 55.23
C LEU A 908 15.09 -23.47 55.63
N SER A 909 13.85 -23.56 55.17
CA SER A 909 12.81 -22.57 55.47
C SER A 909 11.68 -23.23 56.25
N GLN A 910 11.16 -22.57 57.29
CA GLN A 910 9.92 -23.01 57.94
C GLN A 910 8.74 -22.65 57.05
N VAL A 911 7.89 -23.64 56.77
CA VAL A 911 6.61 -23.43 56.09
C VAL A 911 5.64 -22.87 57.14
N ASN A 912 5.43 -21.55 57.15
CA ASN A 912 4.36 -20.95 57.94
C ASN A 912 3.01 -21.43 57.37
N ALA A 913 2.21 -22.08 58.21
CA ALA A 913 0.88 -22.60 57.87
C ALA A 913 -0.20 -21.49 57.74
N ASN A 914 0.15 -20.32 57.20
CA ASN A 914 -0.77 -19.22 56.93
C ASN A 914 -0.59 -18.75 55.48
N MET A 915 -1.11 -19.54 54.54
CA MET A 915 -1.50 -19.07 53.22
C MET A 915 -2.88 -19.67 52.92
N PRO A 916 -3.91 -18.85 52.62
CA PRO A 916 -5.22 -19.36 52.28
C PRO A 916 -5.14 -20.08 50.94
N SER A 917 -5.59 -21.34 50.92
CA SER A 917 -5.88 -22.06 49.69
C SER A 917 -6.99 -21.34 48.93
N SER A 918 -6.70 -20.87 47.72
CA SER A 918 -7.75 -20.41 46.79
C SER A 918 -8.73 -21.57 46.52
N PRO A 919 -10.05 -21.33 46.60
CA PRO A 919 -11.04 -22.33 46.27
C PRO A 919 -11.33 -22.24 44.77
N ASP A 920 -10.82 -23.18 43.98
CA ASP A 920 -11.46 -23.53 42.72
C ASP A 920 -11.47 -25.05 42.60
N SER A 921 -12.58 -25.60 43.09
CA SER A 921 -12.97 -27.00 42.91
C SER A 921 -13.21 -27.28 41.43
N SER A 922 -12.62 -28.36 40.94
CA SER A 922 -13.36 -29.29 40.09
C SER A 922 -13.09 -30.72 40.57
N SER A 923 -14.05 -31.21 41.35
CA SER A 923 -14.20 -32.59 41.76
C SER A 923 -14.53 -33.45 40.53
N ASP A 924 -13.78 -34.53 40.32
CA ASP A 924 -14.30 -35.89 40.09
C ASP A 924 -13.16 -36.82 39.67
N SER A 925 -12.55 -37.45 40.68
CA SER A 925 -12.00 -38.81 40.64
C SER A 925 -11.66 -39.20 42.08
N SER A 926 -12.66 -39.72 42.79
CA SER A 926 -12.49 -40.32 44.10
C SER A 926 -12.03 -41.77 43.94
N THR A 927 -10.72 -42.01 43.86
CA THR A 927 -10.11 -43.24 44.36
C THR A 927 -8.73 -42.92 44.96
N SER A 928 -8.61 -43.17 46.25
CA SER A 928 -7.47 -42.92 47.15
C SER A 928 -7.20 -41.46 47.55
N SER A 929 -7.18 -41.23 48.86
CA SER A 929 -6.70 -40.01 49.51
C SER A 929 -5.33 -39.58 48.96
N PRO A 930 -4.98 -38.28 48.90
CA PRO A 930 -3.64 -37.87 48.53
C PRO A 930 -2.67 -38.46 49.56
N GLN A 931 -1.98 -39.54 49.18
CA GLN A 931 -0.85 -40.05 49.92
C GLN A 931 0.13 -38.88 50.09
N HIS A 932 0.60 -38.71 51.32
CA HIS A 932 1.58 -37.68 51.61
C HIS A 932 2.76 -37.88 50.66
N LEU A 933 3.43 -36.81 50.20
CA LEU A 933 4.56 -36.86 49.23
C LEU A 933 5.77 -37.74 49.69
N TYR A 934 5.62 -38.41 50.83
CA TYR A 934 6.62 -39.16 51.58
C TYR A 934 6.09 -40.49 52.15
N ASP A 935 4.91 -40.98 51.75
CA ASP A 935 4.54 -42.37 52.01
C ASP A 935 5.43 -43.31 51.18
N GLY A 936 5.87 -44.41 51.81
CA GLY A 936 6.86 -45.34 51.25
C GLY A 936 6.39 -46.07 49.97
N PRO A 937 7.27 -46.90 49.36
CA PRO A 937 6.99 -47.53 48.07
C PRO A 937 5.76 -48.44 48.11
N ASN A 938 4.84 -48.27 47.16
CA ASN A 938 3.71 -49.17 46.95
C ASN A 938 4.15 -50.34 46.06
N LEU A 939 4.61 -51.42 46.70
CA LEU A 939 5.12 -52.62 46.04
C LEU A 939 4.09 -53.33 45.16
N GLU A 940 2.81 -53.30 45.53
CA GLU A 940 1.75 -53.94 44.75
C GLU A 940 1.52 -53.20 43.43
N ALA A 941 1.46 -51.87 43.46
CA ALA A 941 1.34 -51.06 42.26
C ALA A 941 2.62 -51.09 41.39
N GLU A 942 3.80 -51.18 42.02
CA GLU A 942 5.08 -51.28 41.32
C GLU A 942 5.26 -52.61 40.58
N ASN A 943 4.76 -53.72 41.12
CA ASN A 943 4.79 -55.03 40.48
C ASN A 943 3.89 -55.12 39.23
N CYS A 944 2.96 -54.17 39.05
CA CYS A 944 2.08 -54.12 37.88
C CYS A 944 2.70 -53.44 36.66
N LEU A 945 3.92 -52.92 36.77
CA LEU A 945 4.57 -52.18 35.68
C LEU A 945 5.17 -53.11 34.63
N PRO A 946 5.09 -52.76 33.33
CA PRO A 946 5.54 -53.64 32.25
C PRO A 946 7.04 -53.96 32.33
N GLY A 947 7.87 -53.01 32.77
CA GLY A 947 9.30 -53.22 32.97
C GLY A 947 9.67 -54.14 34.15
N VAL A 948 8.71 -54.47 35.02
CA VAL A 948 8.85 -55.42 36.13
C VAL A 948 8.24 -56.77 35.77
N VAL A 949 7.11 -56.77 35.04
CA VAL A 949 6.50 -58.00 34.50
C VAL A 949 7.42 -58.67 33.47
N SER A 950 8.23 -57.90 32.75
CA SER A 950 9.16 -58.39 31.70
C SER A 950 10.51 -58.93 32.24
N THR A 951 10.78 -58.82 33.54
CA THR A 951 12.05 -59.24 34.19
C THR A 951 11.83 -60.40 35.13
#